data_AF-A0A162DPJ3-F1
#
_entry.id   AF-A0A162DPJ3-F1
#
_cell.length_a   1.000
_cell.length_b   1.000
_cell.length_c   1.000
_cell.angle_alpha   90.00
_cell.angle_beta   90.00
_cell.angle_gamma   90.00
#
_symmetry.space_group_name_H-M   'P 1'
#
loop_
_entity.id
_entity.type
_entity.pdbx_description
1 polymer ?
#
loop_
_entity_poly.entity_id
_entity_poly.type
_entity_poly.pdbx_seq_one_letter_code
_entity_poly.pdbx_strand_id
1 'polypeptide(L)'
;MGRIVGIDLGTTNSVVAVLEAGRPQVIANAEGSRTTPSVVGYSKEEELLVGQLARRQLVLNPRNTFANLKRFVGRGWDEMEDSSLSVPYTVRANEQGNVRVSCQVTEREYAPEELVASIIRKLVDDAATYLGEPVEAAVVTVPAYFNDAQRQATRDAGRLAGITVERILNEPTAAALAYGFDRSAARRVLVFDLGGGTFDVSLMRVANGVFDVKATCGDTQLGGNDFDQRIVDWLAEAFKTKHGLDLRRDRQALQRLIEAAEKAKQELSGVLSTPISLPFIATGADGPLHIETSLDRPTFEGLCPDLLDRLLNPVQTALRDSGWSADDVDDVVLVGGGTRMPMVQQLLRTLVASEPCQSVNPDEVVAVGGAVQAGILTGELRDLMLNDVTPLSLGLETVGGLMKVLIPRNTPIPVRQSDVFSTSEANQSSVEIHVWQGERQLAADNKSLGRFRLSGIPPAPRGVPQVQVAFDIDANGLLQVSATDRTTGRKQSVNIQGGSTLNEEELQALLAEAEAKAGEDRRRRASIDRRNGALTLVGQAERRLRDAALELGPYGAERQQRAVETAMRDVQDLLEQNDLQELELAVASLQEALFGLNRRISSERRTDANPLQGIRNTLGSLKDELFSDDDWDDDPWNSPARSSDGRRSYRGRELNPWDDDFYR
;
A
#
# COMPACT_ATOMS: atom_id res chain seq x y z
N MET A 1 2.19 16.83 -14.35
CA MET A 1 1.73 15.78 -13.44
C MET A 1 2.90 15.44 -12.54
N GLY A 2 2.66 15.33 -11.22
CA GLY A 2 3.61 14.65 -10.35
C GLY A 2 3.76 13.17 -10.70
N ARG A 3 4.57 12.44 -9.95
CA ARG A 3 4.85 11.02 -10.22
C ARG A 3 3.60 10.17 -9.98
N ILE A 4 3.30 9.26 -10.91
CA ILE A 4 2.23 8.28 -10.78
C ILE A 4 2.83 6.97 -10.26
N VAL A 5 2.30 6.45 -9.16
CA VAL A 5 2.71 5.16 -8.57
C VAL A 5 1.68 4.07 -8.85
N GLY A 6 2.11 2.80 -8.82
CA GLY A 6 1.23 1.64 -8.78
C GLY A 6 1.03 1.19 -7.33
N ILE A 7 -0.22 1.14 -6.87
CA ILE A 7 -0.60 0.67 -5.53
C ILE A 7 -1.38 -0.64 -5.67
N ASP A 8 -0.81 -1.72 -5.15
CA ASP A 8 -1.56 -2.91 -4.78
C ASP A 8 -2.22 -2.71 -3.42
N LEU A 9 -3.55 -2.63 -3.40
CA LEU A 9 -4.34 -2.45 -2.19
C LEU A 9 -4.93 -3.79 -1.75
N GLY A 10 -4.11 -4.73 -1.27
CA GLY A 10 -4.57 -6.07 -0.91
C GLY A 10 -5.34 -6.14 0.43
N THR A 11 -6.08 -7.23 0.62
CA THR A 11 -6.91 -7.45 1.84
C THR A 11 -6.08 -7.59 3.13
N THR A 12 -4.89 -8.20 3.03
CA THR A 12 -4.03 -8.52 4.18
C THR A 12 -2.75 -7.70 4.19
N ASN A 13 -2.17 -7.45 3.02
CA ASN A 13 -1.01 -6.59 2.81
C ASN A 13 -1.24 -5.73 1.56
N SER A 14 -0.62 -4.57 1.53
CA SER A 14 -0.57 -3.65 0.39
C SER A 14 0.87 -3.36 0.01
N VAL A 15 1.10 -3.02 -1.26
CA VAL A 15 2.42 -2.79 -1.85
C VAL A 15 2.37 -1.56 -2.76
N VAL A 16 3.46 -0.80 -2.80
CA VAL A 16 3.59 0.36 -3.69
C VAL A 16 4.84 0.24 -4.55
N ALA A 17 4.69 0.54 -5.84
CA ALA A 17 5.75 0.48 -6.83
C ALA A 17 5.72 1.72 -7.73
N VAL A 18 6.84 2.00 -8.39
CA VAL A 18 7.03 3.15 -9.27
C VAL A 18 7.79 2.72 -10.52
N LEU A 19 7.64 3.45 -11.62
CA LEU A 19 8.52 3.31 -12.78
C LEU A 19 9.78 4.18 -12.58
N GLU A 20 10.95 3.57 -12.68
CA GLU A 20 12.26 4.23 -12.57
C GLU A 20 13.11 3.86 -13.79
N ALA A 21 13.56 4.85 -14.57
CA ALA A 21 14.36 4.63 -15.78
C ALA A 21 13.76 3.57 -16.75
N GLY A 22 12.43 3.54 -16.87
CA GLY A 22 11.71 2.58 -17.71
C GLY A 22 11.58 1.16 -17.13
N ARG A 23 11.87 0.94 -15.83
CA ARG A 23 11.67 -0.35 -15.14
C ARG A 23 10.78 -0.20 -13.91
N PRO A 24 9.85 -1.13 -13.65
CA PRO A 24 9.01 -1.07 -12.45
C PRO A 24 9.79 -1.57 -11.22
N GLN A 25 9.70 -0.83 -10.12
CA GLN A 25 10.38 -1.11 -8.87
C GLN A 25 9.45 -0.93 -7.67
N VAL A 26 9.31 -1.97 -6.84
CA VAL A 26 8.60 -1.88 -5.55
C VAL A 26 9.45 -1.12 -4.54
N ILE A 27 8.80 -0.18 -3.85
CA ILE A 27 9.37 0.68 -2.81
C ILE A 27 9.22 -0.04 -1.46
N ALA A 28 10.25 0.06 -0.60
CA ALA A 28 10.15 -0.39 0.79
C ALA A 28 9.55 0.71 1.67
N ASN A 29 8.69 0.33 2.61
CA ASN A 29 8.11 1.24 3.59
C ASN A 29 9.15 1.74 4.61
N ALA A 30 8.78 2.75 5.41
CA ALA A 30 9.62 3.28 6.49
C ALA A 30 10.13 2.22 7.49
N GLU A 31 9.42 1.08 7.62
CA GLU A 31 9.81 -0.05 8.46
C GLU A 31 10.79 -1.03 7.78
N GLY A 32 11.18 -0.79 6.52
CA GLY A 32 12.13 -1.59 5.74
C GLY A 32 11.54 -2.82 5.04
N SER A 33 10.21 -3.00 5.08
CA SER A 33 9.51 -4.09 4.40
C SER A 33 9.03 -3.65 3.01
N ARG A 34 9.00 -4.59 2.05
CA ARG A 34 8.42 -4.37 0.71
C ARG A 34 6.89 -4.51 0.69
N THR A 35 6.32 -5.01 1.78
CA THR A 35 4.87 -5.10 2.00
C THR A 35 4.47 -4.38 3.29
N THR A 36 3.33 -3.69 3.26
CA THR A 36 2.73 -3.01 4.41
C THR A 36 1.45 -3.74 4.79
N PRO A 37 1.28 -4.23 6.03
CA PRO A 37 0.02 -4.86 6.43
C PRO A 37 -1.20 -3.94 6.23
N SER A 38 -2.29 -4.47 5.70
CA SER A 38 -3.56 -3.75 5.48
C SER A 38 -4.36 -3.63 6.78
N VAL A 39 -3.73 -3.02 7.78
CA VAL A 39 -4.22 -2.91 9.16
C VAL A 39 -4.14 -1.44 9.59
N VAL A 40 -5.22 -0.95 10.18
CA VAL A 40 -5.36 0.41 10.73
C VAL A 40 -5.89 0.29 12.15
N GLY A 41 -5.44 1.12 13.08
CA GLY A 41 -6.05 1.17 14.41
C GLY A 41 -5.70 2.41 15.16
N TYR A 42 -6.37 2.63 16.29
CA TYR A 42 -6.11 3.76 17.17
C TYR A 42 -5.42 3.27 18.44
N SER A 43 -4.41 4.02 18.93
CA SER A 43 -3.83 3.79 20.26
C SER A 43 -4.84 4.15 21.37
N LYS A 44 -4.44 4.05 22.65
CA LYS A 44 -5.31 4.51 23.75
C LYS A 44 -5.35 6.04 23.88
N GLU A 45 -4.38 6.70 23.26
CA GLU A 45 -4.14 8.15 23.20
C GLU A 45 -4.66 8.75 21.88
N GLU A 46 -5.63 8.07 21.26
CA GLU A 46 -6.30 8.39 19.99
C GLU A 46 -5.37 8.53 18.77
N GLU A 47 -4.12 8.04 18.86
CA GLU A 47 -3.15 8.12 17.76
C GLU A 47 -3.45 7.10 16.66
N LEU A 48 -3.51 7.56 15.40
CA LEU A 48 -3.70 6.70 14.23
C LEU A 48 -2.44 5.89 13.94
N LEU A 49 -2.56 4.56 14.01
CA LEU A 49 -1.53 3.61 13.64
C LEU A 49 -1.93 2.90 12.34
N VAL A 50 -0.98 2.72 11.43
CA VAL A 50 -1.18 2.04 10.14
C VAL A 50 -0.05 1.03 9.91
N GLY A 51 -0.33 -0.07 9.20
CA GLY A 51 0.69 -1.03 8.80
C GLY A 51 1.23 -1.85 9.97
N GLN A 52 2.55 -1.97 10.06
CA GLN A 52 3.20 -2.83 11.06
C GLN A 52 2.97 -2.35 12.50
N LEU A 53 2.80 -1.04 12.72
CA LEU A 53 2.47 -0.47 14.03
C LEU A 53 1.07 -0.91 14.49
N ALA A 54 0.08 -0.85 13.59
CA ALA A 54 -1.27 -1.33 13.87
C ALA A 54 -1.28 -2.86 14.07
N ARG A 55 -0.62 -3.64 13.20
CA ARG A 55 -0.54 -5.10 13.31
C ARG A 55 0.00 -5.56 14.66
N ARG A 56 1.01 -4.88 15.21
CA ARG A 56 1.60 -5.20 16.54
C ARG A 56 0.60 -5.07 17.71
N GLN A 57 -0.43 -4.24 17.61
CA GLN A 57 -1.40 -4.06 18.69
C GLN A 57 -2.68 -4.89 18.54
N LEU A 58 -2.87 -5.65 17.44
CA LEU A 58 -4.09 -6.45 17.19
C LEU A 58 -4.51 -7.28 18.41
N VAL A 59 -3.62 -8.09 18.99
CA VAL A 59 -3.91 -8.93 20.17
C VAL A 59 -4.28 -8.12 21.43
N LEU A 60 -3.68 -6.95 21.63
CA LEU A 60 -3.85 -6.15 22.84
C LEU A 60 -5.01 -5.16 22.75
N ASN A 61 -5.38 -4.78 21.52
CA ASN A 61 -6.38 -3.77 21.20
C ASN A 61 -7.30 -4.19 20.03
N PRO A 62 -7.88 -5.41 20.06
CA PRO A 62 -8.64 -5.96 18.92
C PRO A 62 -9.92 -5.21 18.60
N ARG A 63 -10.39 -4.35 19.52
CA ARG A 63 -11.62 -3.56 19.35
C ARG A 63 -11.43 -2.28 18.55
N ASN A 64 -10.20 -1.76 18.53
CA ASN A 64 -9.84 -0.48 17.91
C ASN A 64 -8.73 -0.66 16.86
N THR A 65 -8.52 -1.90 16.41
CA THR A 65 -7.56 -2.28 15.38
C THR A 65 -8.28 -3.13 14.35
N PHE A 66 -8.27 -2.67 13.11
CA PHE A 66 -9.12 -3.10 12.01
C PHE A 66 -8.24 -3.67 10.88
N ALA A 67 -8.43 -4.94 10.60
CA ALA A 67 -7.83 -5.68 9.48
C ALA A 67 -8.94 -6.20 8.55
N ASN A 68 -8.58 -6.67 7.36
CA ASN A 68 -9.52 -7.20 6.35
C ASN A 68 -10.54 -6.20 5.80
N LEU A 69 -10.27 -4.88 5.96
CA LEU A 69 -11.19 -3.80 5.60
C LEU A 69 -11.69 -3.87 4.15
N LYS A 70 -10.87 -4.36 3.21
CA LYS A 70 -11.23 -4.57 1.80
C LYS A 70 -12.44 -5.48 1.59
N ARG A 71 -12.77 -6.39 2.53
CA ARG A 71 -14.00 -7.20 2.46
C ARG A 71 -15.28 -6.37 2.65
N PHE A 72 -15.20 -5.16 3.24
CA PHE A 72 -16.34 -4.29 3.54
C PHE A 72 -16.49 -3.08 2.59
N VAL A 73 -15.42 -2.68 1.89
CA VAL A 73 -15.42 -1.53 0.97
C VAL A 73 -16.51 -1.69 -0.10
N GLY A 74 -17.36 -0.68 -0.25
CA GLY A 74 -18.43 -0.64 -1.26
C GLY A 74 -19.48 -1.74 -1.15
N ARG A 75 -19.72 -2.30 0.05
CA ARG A 75 -20.79 -3.28 0.30
C ARG A 75 -21.91 -2.73 1.19
N GLY A 76 -23.14 -3.14 0.87
CA GLY A 76 -24.28 -3.01 1.78
C GLY A 76 -24.24 -4.08 2.88
N TRP A 77 -24.90 -3.82 4.02
CA TRP A 77 -24.98 -4.77 5.13
C TRP A 77 -25.62 -6.10 4.73
N ASP A 78 -26.70 -6.05 3.93
CA ASP A 78 -27.44 -7.24 3.48
C ASP A 78 -26.68 -8.11 2.46
N GLU A 79 -25.49 -7.68 2.03
CA GLU A 79 -24.58 -8.42 1.13
C GLU A 79 -23.46 -9.14 1.88
N MET A 80 -23.37 -8.93 3.19
CA MET A 80 -22.34 -9.52 4.04
C MET A 80 -22.72 -10.96 4.43
N GLU A 81 -21.82 -11.91 4.19
CA GLU A 81 -21.92 -13.23 4.81
C GLU A 81 -21.58 -13.14 6.30
N ASP A 82 -22.24 -13.96 7.13
CA ASP A 82 -21.94 -14.09 8.57
C ASP A 82 -20.44 -14.40 8.82
N SER A 83 -19.82 -15.16 7.91
CA SER A 83 -18.38 -15.46 7.88
C SER A 83 -17.51 -14.19 7.82
N SER A 84 -17.87 -13.25 6.94
CA SER A 84 -17.18 -11.97 6.75
C SER A 84 -17.37 -11.02 7.94
N LEU A 85 -18.39 -11.24 8.79
CA LEU A 85 -18.62 -10.50 10.03
C LEU A 85 -17.89 -11.09 11.26
N SER A 86 -17.21 -12.24 11.11
CA SER A 86 -16.41 -12.90 12.16
C SER A 86 -15.08 -12.19 12.41
N VAL A 87 -15.14 -10.93 12.87
CA VAL A 87 -13.97 -10.09 13.18
C VAL A 87 -13.91 -9.68 14.66
N PRO A 88 -12.72 -9.47 15.26
CA PRO A 88 -12.59 -9.10 16.68
C PRO A 88 -13.04 -7.67 17.07
N TYR A 89 -13.47 -6.85 16.10
CA TYR A 89 -13.99 -5.49 16.32
C TYR A 89 -15.49 -5.40 16.06
N THR A 90 -16.06 -4.19 16.12
CA THR A 90 -17.51 -3.98 15.96
C THR A 90 -17.80 -3.45 14.56
N VAL A 91 -18.54 -4.23 13.76
CA VAL A 91 -19.09 -3.83 12.46
C VAL A 91 -20.61 -3.66 12.58
N ARG A 92 -21.19 -2.65 11.94
CA ARG A 92 -22.62 -2.30 12.01
C ARG A 92 -23.15 -1.80 10.67
N ALA A 93 -24.47 -1.81 10.51
CA ALA A 93 -25.17 -1.02 9.50
C ALA A 93 -25.46 0.40 10.05
N ASN A 94 -25.31 1.43 9.21
CA ASN A 94 -25.90 2.74 9.47
C ASN A 94 -27.40 2.76 9.09
N GLU A 95 -28.06 3.92 9.26
CA GLU A 95 -29.47 4.11 8.89
C GLU A 95 -29.78 3.88 7.40
N GLN A 96 -28.76 3.95 6.53
CA GLN A 96 -28.87 3.74 5.08
C GLN A 96 -28.61 2.27 4.68
N GLY A 97 -28.25 1.39 5.64
CA GLY A 97 -27.86 -0.01 5.36
C GLY A 97 -26.41 -0.19 4.91
N ASN A 98 -25.57 0.85 4.96
CA ASN A 98 -24.15 0.78 4.61
C ASN A 98 -23.30 0.28 5.79
N VAL A 99 -22.23 -0.45 5.48
CA VAL A 99 -21.30 -0.95 6.50
C VAL A 99 -20.54 0.22 7.16
N ARG A 100 -20.42 0.16 8.49
CA ARG A 100 -19.61 1.06 9.33
C ARG A 100 -18.83 0.26 10.37
N VAL A 101 -17.64 0.76 10.73
CA VAL A 101 -16.72 0.15 11.70
C VAL A 101 -16.62 1.05 12.94
N SER A 102 -17.02 0.55 14.10
CA SER A 102 -17.03 1.33 15.35
C SER A 102 -15.72 1.22 16.12
N CYS A 103 -15.10 2.37 16.39
CA CYS A 103 -13.95 2.53 17.29
C CYS A 103 -14.45 2.99 18.66
N GLN A 104 -14.01 2.33 19.72
CA GLN A 104 -14.38 2.68 21.10
C GLN A 104 -13.53 3.81 21.67
N VAL A 105 -12.28 3.97 21.22
CA VAL A 105 -11.37 5.00 21.75
C VAL A 105 -11.67 6.38 21.18
N THR A 106 -11.99 6.49 19.88
CA THR A 106 -12.35 7.78 19.24
C THR A 106 -13.86 8.06 19.26
N GLU A 107 -14.63 7.22 19.98
CA GLU A 107 -16.11 7.27 20.09
C GLU A 107 -16.85 7.45 18.75
N ARG A 108 -16.32 6.88 17.66
CA ARG A 108 -16.79 7.10 16.28
C ARG A 108 -17.08 5.83 15.51
N GLU A 109 -17.96 5.97 14.52
CA GLU A 109 -18.17 4.99 13.46
C GLU A 109 -17.54 5.49 12.16
N TYR A 110 -16.69 4.67 11.57
CA TYR A 110 -15.91 4.96 10.37
C TYR A 110 -16.51 4.25 9.15
N ALA A 111 -16.45 4.90 7.99
CA ALA A 111 -16.64 4.20 6.73
C ALA A 111 -15.41 3.31 6.43
N PRO A 112 -15.57 2.09 5.89
CA PRO A 112 -14.44 1.26 5.46
C PRO A 112 -13.45 2.01 4.54
N GLU A 113 -13.97 2.88 3.69
CA GLU A 113 -13.26 3.73 2.75
C GLU A 113 -12.33 4.74 3.44
N GLU A 114 -12.73 5.30 4.59
CA GLU A 114 -11.92 6.25 5.39
C GLU A 114 -10.72 5.55 6.07
N LEU A 115 -10.94 4.33 6.58
CA LEU A 115 -9.87 3.52 7.14
C LEU A 115 -8.91 3.04 6.02
N VAL A 116 -9.44 2.63 4.87
CA VAL A 116 -8.63 2.23 3.71
C VAL A 116 -7.85 3.41 3.13
N ALA A 117 -8.40 4.62 3.13
CA ALA A 117 -7.68 5.84 2.76
C ALA A 117 -6.43 6.08 3.63
N SER A 118 -6.46 5.69 4.90
CA SER A 118 -5.29 5.76 5.79
C SER A 118 -4.16 4.81 5.38
N ILE A 119 -4.50 3.64 4.82
CA ILE A 119 -3.53 2.68 4.25
C ILE A 119 -2.91 3.26 2.97
N ILE A 120 -3.75 3.77 2.06
CA ILE A 120 -3.30 4.41 0.80
C ILE A 120 -2.38 5.59 1.14
N ARG A 121 -2.74 6.44 2.11
CA ARG A 121 -1.93 7.59 2.52
C ARG A 121 -0.55 7.18 3.04
N LYS A 122 -0.44 6.14 3.88
CA LYS A 122 0.88 5.63 4.30
C LYS A 122 1.74 5.18 3.10
N LEU A 123 1.15 4.46 2.14
CA LEU A 123 1.87 4.00 0.95
C LEU A 123 2.35 5.16 0.07
N VAL A 124 1.53 6.20 -0.06
CA VAL A 124 1.86 7.45 -0.76
C VAL A 124 2.96 8.24 -0.03
N ASP A 125 2.89 8.35 1.30
CA ASP A 125 3.90 9.01 2.13
C ASP A 125 5.25 8.27 2.10
N ASP A 126 5.24 6.94 2.19
CA ASP A 126 6.42 6.08 2.04
C ASP A 126 7.04 6.26 0.64
N ALA A 127 6.22 6.28 -0.42
CA ALA A 127 6.67 6.50 -1.80
C ALA A 127 7.23 7.92 -2.03
N ALA A 128 6.56 8.96 -1.54
CA ALA A 128 7.04 10.34 -1.64
C ALA A 128 8.36 10.55 -0.87
N THR A 129 8.51 9.89 0.28
CA THR A 129 9.77 9.87 1.05
C THR A 129 10.90 9.18 0.28
N TYR A 130 10.61 8.06 -0.41
CA TYR A 130 11.57 7.35 -1.24
C TYR A 130 12.02 8.17 -2.47
N LEU A 131 11.08 8.83 -3.14
CA LEU A 131 11.33 9.59 -4.37
C LEU A 131 11.91 10.99 -4.13
N GLY A 132 11.69 11.56 -2.94
CA GLY A 132 12.07 12.94 -2.61
C GLY A 132 11.18 14.01 -3.24
N GLU A 133 10.04 13.62 -3.81
CA GLU A 133 9.07 14.47 -4.50
C GLU A 133 7.62 14.03 -4.15
N PRO A 134 6.62 14.92 -4.20
CA PRO A 134 5.24 14.57 -3.87
C PRO A 134 4.61 13.62 -4.91
N VAL A 135 3.86 12.64 -4.41
CA VAL A 135 3.08 11.69 -5.20
C VAL A 135 1.61 12.14 -5.18
N GLU A 136 1.15 12.72 -6.30
CA GLU A 136 -0.18 13.33 -6.41
C GLU A 136 -1.23 12.37 -7.02
N ALA A 137 -0.78 11.25 -7.60
CA ALA A 137 -1.62 10.37 -8.40
C ALA A 137 -1.16 8.90 -8.33
N ALA A 138 -2.10 7.97 -8.51
CA ALA A 138 -1.81 6.54 -8.56
C ALA A 138 -2.70 5.76 -9.54
N VAL A 139 -2.17 4.62 -9.98
CA VAL A 139 -2.95 3.47 -10.43
C VAL A 139 -3.21 2.60 -9.20
N VAL A 140 -4.47 2.32 -8.88
CA VAL A 140 -4.85 1.50 -7.72
C VAL A 140 -5.48 0.20 -8.22
N THR A 141 -5.05 -0.94 -7.67
CA THR A 141 -5.59 -2.24 -8.08
C THR A 141 -6.84 -2.65 -7.31
N VAL A 142 -7.68 -3.43 -7.98
CA VAL A 142 -8.88 -4.07 -7.41
C VAL A 142 -9.02 -5.50 -7.92
N PRO A 143 -9.71 -6.40 -7.19
CA PRO A 143 -10.05 -7.73 -7.68
C PRO A 143 -10.82 -7.62 -9.00
N ALA A 144 -10.55 -8.50 -9.95
CA ALA A 144 -11.19 -8.42 -11.27
C ALA A 144 -12.71 -8.52 -11.17
N TYR A 145 -13.22 -9.33 -10.23
CA TYR A 145 -14.65 -9.51 -9.99
C TYR A 145 -15.31 -8.42 -9.10
N PHE A 146 -14.62 -7.32 -8.76
CA PHE A 146 -15.24 -6.18 -8.08
C PHE A 146 -16.34 -5.52 -8.93
N ASN A 147 -17.48 -5.24 -8.29
CA ASN A 147 -18.59 -4.52 -8.88
C ASN A 147 -18.34 -2.99 -8.93
N ASP A 148 -19.26 -2.25 -9.56
CA ASP A 148 -19.16 -0.79 -9.72
C ASP A 148 -19.04 -0.04 -8.38
N ALA A 149 -19.85 -0.40 -7.38
CA ALA A 149 -19.84 0.23 -6.06
C ALA A 149 -18.48 0.07 -5.35
N GLN A 150 -17.88 -1.13 -5.43
CA GLN A 150 -16.57 -1.42 -4.83
C GLN A 150 -15.43 -0.70 -5.57
N ARG A 151 -15.53 -0.55 -6.90
CA ARG A 151 -14.60 0.25 -7.71
C ARG A 151 -14.69 1.72 -7.36
N GLN A 152 -15.90 2.28 -7.26
CA GLN A 152 -16.11 3.67 -6.88
C GLN A 152 -15.63 3.95 -5.45
N ALA A 153 -15.99 3.11 -4.48
CA ALA A 153 -15.53 3.22 -3.10
C ALA A 153 -13.99 3.14 -2.96
N THR A 154 -13.31 2.38 -3.82
CA THR A 154 -11.84 2.37 -3.90
C THR A 154 -11.27 3.69 -4.44
N ARG A 155 -11.94 4.33 -5.42
CA ARG A 155 -11.55 5.67 -5.90
C ARG A 155 -11.83 6.74 -4.83
N ASP A 156 -12.93 6.64 -4.11
CA ASP A 156 -13.30 7.54 -3.02
C ASP A 156 -12.28 7.45 -1.87
N ALA A 157 -11.82 6.23 -1.53
CA ALA A 157 -10.71 6.03 -0.59
C ALA A 157 -9.39 6.66 -1.08
N GLY A 158 -9.08 6.61 -2.37
CA GLY A 158 -7.94 7.33 -2.96
C GLY A 158 -8.07 8.86 -2.86
N ARG A 159 -9.27 9.40 -3.12
CA ARG A 159 -9.59 10.82 -2.96
C ARG A 159 -9.42 11.26 -1.50
N LEU A 160 -9.94 10.47 -0.55
CA LEU A 160 -9.77 10.66 0.89
C LEU A 160 -8.31 10.55 1.33
N ALA A 161 -7.49 9.74 0.65
CA ALA A 161 -6.05 9.66 0.92
C ALA A 161 -5.29 10.92 0.48
N GLY A 162 -5.88 11.74 -0.41
CA GLY A 162 -5.29 12.97 -0.93
C GLY A 162 -4.67 12.83 -2.34
N ILE A 163 -4.97 11.74 -3.07
CA ILE A 163 -4.42 11.47 -4.40
C ILE A 163 -5.49 11.33 -5.49
N THR A 164 -5.08 11.56 -6.73
CA THR A 164 -5.91 11.29 -7.92
C THR A 164 -5.77 9.83 -8.34
N VAL A 165 -6.87 9.08 -8.38
CA VAL A 165 -6.89 7.71 -8.93
C VAL A 165 -7.11 7.79 -10.44
N GLU A 166 -6.01 7.80 -11.18
CA GLU A 166 -5.93 7.93 -12.65
C GLU A 166 -6.45 6.67 -13.36
N ARG A 167 -6.26 5.50 -12.75
CA ARG A 167 -6.78 4.23 -13.23
C ARG A 167 -7.10 3.28 -12.08
N ILE A 168 -8.28 2.68 -12.13
CA ILE A 168 -8.55 1.41 -11.43
C ILE A 168 -8.12 0.26 -12.36
N LEU A 169 -7.26 -0.63 -11.87
CA LEU A 169 -6.69 -1.74 -12.63
C LEU A 169 -7.07 -3.08 -11.99
N ASN A 170 -7.46 -4.07 -12.79
CA ASN A 170 -7.75 -5.40 -12.28
C ASN A 170 -6.45 -6.10 -11.82
N GLU A 171 -6.45 -6.70 -10.62
CA GLU A 171 -5.31 -7.42 -10.00
C GLU A 171 -4.65 -8.44 -10.94
N PRO A 172 -5.37 -9.41 -11.54
CA PRO A 172 -4.76 -10.36 -12.46
C PRO A 172 -4.28 -9.71 -13.78
N THR A 173 -4.90 -8.62 -14.22
CA THR A 173 -4.42 -7.83 -15.36
C THR A 173 -3.10 -7.14 -15.04
N ALA A 174 -2.97 -6.56 -13.85
CA ALA A 174 -1.72 -5.99 -13.36
C ALA A 174 -0.62 -7.05 -13.30
N ALA A 175 -0.93 -8.22 -12.73
CA ALA A 175 0.04 -9.29 -12.62
C ALA A 175 0.53 -9.79 -13.99
N ALA A 176 -0.35 -9.82 -15.00
CA ALA A 176 0.02 -10.15 -16.37
C ALA A 176 0.86 -9.06 -17.06
N LEU A 177 0.57 -7.77 -16.84
CA LEU A 177 1.41 -6.66 -17.32
C LEU A 177 2.85 -6.82 -16.81
N ALA A 178 3.02 -7.13 -15.52
CA ALA A 178 4.32 -7.39 -14.93
C ALA A 178 5.01 -8.64 -15.51
N TYR A 179 4.27 -9.75 -15.68
CA TYR A 179 4.79 -10.98 -16.29
C TYR A 179 5.24 -10.81 -17.75
N GLY A 180 4.47 -10.04 -18.53
CA GLY A 180 4.67 -9.86 -19.97
C GLY A 180 5.56 -8.68 -20.35
N PHE A 181 5.93 -7.82 -19.40
CA PHE A 181 6.70 -6.59 -19.63
C PHE A 181 7.95 -6.79 -20.51
N ASP A 182 8.76 -7.81 -20.21
CA ASP A 182 9.99 -8.15 -20.97
C ASP A 182 9.77 -9.25 -22.04
N ARG A 183 8.52 -9.64 -22.36
CA ARG A 183 8.20 -10.80 -23.22
C ARG A 183 7.59 -10.39 -24.56
N SER A 184 8.26 -10.75 -25.65
CA SER A 184 7.77 -10.53 -27.02
C SER A 184 6.92 -11.68 -27.58
N ALA A 185 7.20 -12.92 -27.17
CA ALA A 185 6.54 -14.11 -27.70
C ALA A 185 5.04 -14.14 -27.38
N ALA A 186 4.22 -14.48 -28.37
CA ALA A 186 2.78 -14.67 -28.19
C ALA A 186 2.50 -15.88 -27.29
N ARG A 187 1.83 -15.66 -26.15
CA ARG A 187 1.46 -16.69 -25.18
C ARG A 187 0.06 -16.51 -24.61
N ARG A 188 -0.52 -17.63 -24.19
CA ARG A 188 -1.81 -17.76 -23.50
C ARG A 188 -1.54 -18.02 -22.03
N VAL A 189 -1.87 -17.04 -21.19
CA VAL A 189 -1.54 -17.04 -19.77
C VAL A 189 -2.82 -17.24 -18.96
N LEU A 190 -2.78 -18.15 -18.00
CA LEU A 190 -3.75 -18.22 -16.90
C LEU A 190 -3.11 -17.53 -15.70
N VAL A 191 -3.72 -16.43 -15.25
CA VAL A 191 -3.38 -15.80 -13.97
C VAL A 191 -4.34 -16.36 -12.92
N PHE A 192 -3.78 -16.90 -11.83
CA PHE A 192 -4.53 -17.43 -10.68
C PHE A 192 -4.12 -16.63 -9.45
N ASP A 193 -5.01 -15.78 -8.98
CA ASP A 193 -4.78 -14.89 -7.84
C ASP A 193 -5.58 -15.36 -6.64
N LEU A 194 -4.88 -15.87 -5.61
CA LEU A 194 -5.49 -16.25 -4.34
C LEU A 194 -4.88 -15.41 -3.21
N GLY A 195 -5.47 -14.23 -3.03
CA GLY A 195 -5.12 -13.28 -1.99
C GLY A 195 -5.65 -13.65 -0.60
N GLY A 196 -5.71 -12.65 0.29
CA GLY A 196 -6.17 -12.82 1.67
C GLY A 196 -7.67 -13.04 1.82
N GLY A 197 -8.50 -12.48 0.93
CA GLY A 197 -9.96 -12.61 1.02
C GLY A 197 -10.70 -12.51 -0.32
N THR A 198 -9.96 -12.57 -1.42
CA THR A 198 -10.49 -12.58 -2.79
C THR A 198 -9.71 -13.59 -3.64
N PHE A 199 -10.43 -14.22 -4.55
CA PHE A 199 -9.92 -15.17 -5.53
C PHE A 199 -10.34 -14.70 -6.92
N ASP A 200 -9.37 -14.50 -7.81
CA ASP A 200 -9.62 -14.21 -9.23
C ASP A 200 -8.85 -15.19 -10.12
N VAL A 201 -9.44 -15.51 -11.27
CA VAL A 201 -8.77 -16.21 -12.37
C VAL A 201 -9.06 -15.50 -13.68
N SER A 202 -8.01 -15.17 -14.42
CA SER A 202 -8.11 -14.54 -15.73
C SER A 202 -7.29 -15.28 -16.77
N LEU A 203 -7.89 -15.49 -17.94
CA LEU A 203 -7.24 -16.04 -19.12
C LEU A 203 -7.02 -14.93 -20.12
N MET A 204 -5.79 -14.78 -20.59
CA MET A 204 -5.44 -13.69 -21.50
C MET A 204 -4.33 -14.05 -22.45
N ARG A 205 -4.32 -13.35 -23.60
CA ARG A 205 -3.27 -13.47 -24.60
C ARG A 205 -2.31 -12.29 -24.45
N VAL A 206 -1.02 -12.60 -24.30
CA VAL A 206 0.06 -11.61 -24.30
C VAL A 206 0.82 -11.80 -25.62
N ALA A 207 0.95 -10.78 -26.46
CA ALA A 207 1.69 -10.86 -27.72
C ALA A 207 2.15 -9.48 -28.20
N ASN A 208 3.46 -9.30 -28.46
CA ASN A 208 4.03 -8.06 -28.99
C ASN A 208 3.57 -6.79 -28.24
N GLY A 209 3.58 -6.83 -26.89
CA GLY A 209 3.12 -5.70 -26.05
C GLY A 209 1.60 -5.54 -25.94
N VAL A 210 0.80 -6.33 -26.66
CA VAL A 210 -0.66 -6.35 -26.53
C VAL A 210 -1.08 -7.40 -25.49
N PHE A 211 -1.85 -6.95 -24.50
CA PHE A 211 -2.46 -7.75 -23.44
C PHE A 211 -3.97 -7.78 -23.66
N ASP A 212 -4.53 -8.97 -23.87
CA ASP A 212 -5.87 -9.15 -24.40
C ASP A 212 -6.62 -10.18 -23.53
N VAL A 213 -7.40 -9.69 -22.57
CA VAL A 213 -8.15 -10.50 -21.60
C VAL A 213 -9.32 -11.20 -22.32
N LYS A 214 -9.38 -12.53 -22.19
CA LYS A 214 -10.38 -13.38 -22.88
C LYS A 214 -11.51 -13.82 -21.98
N ALA A 215 -11.20 -14.11 -20.73
CA ALA A 215 -12.21 -14.35 -19.71
C ALA A 215 -11.65 -13.99 -18.34
N THR A 216 -12.53 -13.53 -17.46
CA THR A 216 -12.23 -13.40 -16.04
C THR A 216 -13.39 -13.95 -15.20
N CYS A 217 -13.07 -14.58 -14.09
CA CYS A 217 -14.04 -15.10 -13.12
C CYS A 217 -13.40 -15.10 -11.73
N GLY A 218 -14.19 -15.17 -10.66
CA GLY A 218 -13.65 -15.11 -9.31
C GLY A 218 -14.70 -15.26 -8.23
N ASP A 219 -14.25 -15.11 -6.99
CA ASP A 219 -15.05 -15.10 -5.77
C ASP A 219 -14.50 -14.00 -4.83
N THR A 220 -15.31 -12.96 -4.60
CA THR A 220 -14.91 -11.78 -3.81
C THR A 220 -15.05 -11.98 -2.29
N GLN A 221 -15.40 -13.19 -1.84
CA GLN A 221 -15.46 -13.60 -0.43
C GLN A 221 -14.79 -14.98 -0.22
N LEU A 222 -13.67 -15.21 -0.90
CA LEU A 222 -12.84 -16.40 -0.78
C LEU A 222 -11.36 -16.03 -0.84
N GLY A 223 -10.59 -16.35 0.20
CA GLY A 223 -9.14 -16.20 0.20
C GLY A 223 -8.49 -16.84 1.41
N GLY A 224 -7.22 -16.52 1.65
CA GLY A 224 -6.42 -17.07 2.75
C GLY A 224 -7.08 -17.02 4.13
N ASN A 225 -7.91 -16.01 4.41
CA ASN A 225 -8.63 -15.85 5.68
C ASN A 225 -9.68 -16.96 5.90
N ASP A 226 -10.33 -17.44 4.84
CA ASP A 226 -11.38 -18.46 4.94
C ASP A 226 -10.75 -19.84 5.24
N PHE A 227 -9.49 -20.05 4.83
CA PHE A 227 -8.65 -21.17 5.25
C PHE A 227 -8.19 -21.03 6.71
N ASP A 228 -7.84 -19.82 7.17
CA ASP A 228 -7.52 -19.58 8.59
C ASP A 228 -8.71 -19.87 9.49
N GLN A 229 -9.91 -19.46 9.06
CA GLN A 229 -11.15 -19.72 9.78
C GLN A 229 -11.39 -21.22 10.01
N ARG A 230 -10.96 -22.12 9.10
CA ARG A 230 -11.03 -23.58 9.33
C ARG A 230 -10.17 -24.05 10.48
N ILE A 231 -8.97 -23.48 10.62
CA ILE A 231 -8.08 -23.78 11.75
C ILE A 231 -8.63 -23.15 13.03
N VAL A 232 -9.17 -21.92 12.97
CA VAL A 232 -9.83 -21.25 14.11
C VAL A 232 -11.01 -22.08 14.63
N ASP A 233 -11.90 -22.56 13.77
CA ASP A 233 -13.05 -23.37 14.18
C ASP A 233 -12.65 -24.75 14.68
N TRP A 234 -11.66 -25.40 14.05
CA TRP A 234 -11.10 -26.66 14.56
C TRP A 234 -10.53 -26.50 15.98
N LEU A 235 -9.74 -25.44 16.23
CA LEU A 235 -9.22 -25.12 17.56
C LEU A 235 -10.34 -24.77 18.55
N ALA A 236 -11.31 -23.95 18.14
CA ALA A 236 -12.38 -23.46 19.00
C ALA A 236 -13.35 -24.58 19.41
N GLU A 237 -13.77 -25.45 18.48
CA GLU A 237 -14.65 -26.58 18.80
C GLU A 237 -13.93 -27.64 19.64
N ALA A 238 -12.64 -27.92 19.38
CA ALA A 238 -11.85 -28.81 20.24
C ALA A 238 -11.74 -28.27 21.67
N PHE A 239 -11.47 -26.97 21.84
CA PHE A 239 -11.39 -26.31 23.14
C PHE A 239 -12.74 -26.31 23.86
N LYS A 240 -13.83 -26.00 23.14
CA LYS A 240 -15.21 -25.98 23.65
C LYS A 240 -15.69 -27.37 24.06
N THR A 241 -15.35 -28.41 23.32
CA THR A 241 -15.65 -29.81 23.69
C THR A 241 -14.94 -30.21 24.98
N LYS A 242 -13.70 -29.74 25.17
CA LYS A 242 -12.86 -30.07 26.34
C LYS A 242 -13.20 -29.25 27.59
N HIS A 243 -13.58 -27.98 27.43
CA HIS A 243 -13.70 -27.02 28.54
C HIS A 243 -15.06 -26.33 28.67
N GLY A 244 -16.01 -26.57 27.75
CA GLY A 244 -17.34 -25.95 27.75
C GLY A 244 -17.37 -24.46 27.37
N LEU A 245 -16.23 -23.88 26.99
CA LEU A 245 -16.06 -22.46 26.69
C LEU A 245 -15.82 -22.23 25.19
N ASP A 246 -16.59 -21.31 24.60
CA ASP A 246 -16.46 -20.95 23.18
C ASP A 246 -15.57 -19.71 23.02
N LEU A 247 -14.31 -19.93 22.64
CA LEU A 247 -13.29 -18.87 22.53
C LEU A 247 -13.64 -17.78 21.53
N ARG A 248 -14.47 -18.07 20.51
CA ARG A 248 -14.88 -17.09 19.49
C ARG A 248 -15.73 -15.94 20.06
N ARG A 249 -16.27 -16.12 21.27
CA ARG A 249 -17.05 -15.08 21.98
C ARG A 249 -16.18 -14.04 22.69
N ASP A 250 -14.92 -14.35 22.96
CA ASP A 250 -13.96 -13.39 23.48
C ASP A 250 -13.09 -12.82 22.35
N ARG A 251 -13.08 -11.49 22.21
CA ARG A 251 -12.41 -10.81 21.10
C ARG A 251 -10.88 -10.97 21.15
N GLN A 252 -10.30 -11.06 22.34
CA GLN A 252 -8.86 -11.22 22.50
C GLN A 252 -8.44 -12.67 22.25
N ALA A 253 -9.21 -13.65 22.73
CA ALA A 253 -9.00 -15.05 22.41
C ALA A 253 -9.18 -15.32 20.89
N LEU A 254 -10.22 -14.76 20.27
CA LEU A 254 -10.46 -14.86 18.83
C LEU A 254 -9.29 -14.30 18.00
N GLN A 255 -8.81 -13.09 18.31
CA GLN A 255 -7.65 -12.52 17.61
C GLN A 255 -6.40 -13.40 17.74
N ARG A 256 -6.16 -13.98 18.92
CA ARG A 256 -5.03 -14.91 19.15
C ARG A 256 -5.19 -16.24 18.42
N LEU A 257 -6.43 -16.73 18.26
CA LEU A 257 -6.72 -17.90 17.43
C LEU A 257 -6.45 -17.61 15.95
N ILE A 258 -6.88 -16.44 15.45
CA ILE A 258 -6.66 -16.01 14.06
C ILE A 258 -5.16 -15.92 13.74
N GLU A 259 -4.35 -15.28 14.60
CA GLU A 259 -2.90 -15.20 14.38
C GLU A 259 -2.19 -16.55 14.47
N ALA A 260 -2.64 -17.44 15.37
CA ALA A 260 -2.11 -18.80 15.44
C ALA A 260 -2.50 -19.65 14.23
N ALA A 261 -3.72 -19.47 13.70
CA ALA A 261 -4.20 -20.12 12.49
C ALA A 261 -3.44 -19.66 11.24
N GLU A 262 -3.31 -18.34 11.04
CA GLU A 262 -2.54 -17.75 9.94
C GLU A 262 -1.10 -18.27 9.93
N LYS A 263 -0.44 -18.25 11.11
CA LYS A 263 0.90 -18.78 11.27
C LYS A 263 0.97 -20.29 10.98
N ALA A 264 0.05 -21.09 11.51
CA ALA A 264 0.04 -22.53 11.28
C ALA A 264 -0.16 -22.88 9.79
N LYS A 265 -1.09 -22.21 9.10
CA LYS A 265 -1.30 -22.32 7.65
C LYS A 265 -0.04 -22.00 6.84
N GLN A 266 0.63 -20.89 7.18
CA GLN A 266 1.87 -20.48 6.54
C GLN A 266 2.99 -21.51 6.75
N GLU A 267 3.19 -21.97 7.99
CA GLU A 267 4.20 -22.99 8.30
C GLU A 267 3.90 -24.33 7.59
N LEU A 268 2.65 -24.79 7.57
CA LEU A 268 2.23 -26.02 6.88
C LEU A 268 2.44 -25.99 5.37
N SER A 269 2.66 -24.81 4.77
CA SER A 269 3.08 -24.72 3.37
C SER A 269 4.52 -25.21 3.16
N GLY A 270 5.38 -25.07 4.16
CA GLY A 270 6.77 -25.56 4.15
C GLY A 270 6.97 -26.91 4.86
N VAL A 271 6.32 -27.13 6.01
CA VAL A 271 6.48 -28.35 6.84
C VAL A 271 5.22 -29.23 6.83
N LEU A 272 5.37 -30.49 7.25
CA LEU A 272 4.25 -31.45 7.32
C LEU A 272 3.41 -31.33 8.60
N SER A 273 3.96 -30.76 9.67
CA SER A 273 3.24 -30.49 10.93
C SER A 273 3.87 -29.33 11.69
N THR A 274 3.03 -28.58 12.42
CA THR A 274 3.41 -27.43 13.25
C THR A 274 2.76 -27.51 14.65
N PRO A 275 3.48 -27.16 15.73
CA PRO A 275 2.92 -27.03 17.07
C PRO A 275 2.16 -25.71 17.25
N ILE A 276 0.92 -25.79 17.74
CA ILE A 276 0.09 -24.64 18.13
C ILE A 276 0.06 -24.57 19.66
N SER A 277 0.67 -23.52 20.21
CA SER A 277 0.68 -23.22 21.65
C SER A 277 0.10 -21.83 21.92
N LEU A 278 -1.03 -21.79 22.63
CA LEU A 278 -1.67 -20.57 23.12
C LEU A 278 -1.85 -20.68 24.64
N PRO A 279 -0.84 -20.27 25.44
CA PRO A 279 -0.95 -20.31 26.89
C PRO A 279 -1.86 -19.18 27.40
N PHE A 280 -2.58 -19.42 28.50
CA PHE A 280 -3.50 -18.42 29.09
C PHE A 280 -4.50 -17.86 28.06
N ILE A 281 -5.15 -18.73 27.28
CA ILE A 281 -6.10 -18.33 26.23
C ILE A 281 -7.49 -18.00 26.79
N ALA A 282 -7.85 -18.59 27.93
CA ALA A 282 -9.06 -18.31 28.69
C ALA A 282 -8.85 -18.64 30.18
N THR A 283 -9.82 -18.30 31.02
CA THR A 283 -9.87 -18.68 32.43
C THR A 283 -11.09 -19.56 32.68
N GLY A 284 -10.87 -20.78 33.19
CA GLY A 284 -11.92 -21.69 33.64
C GLY A 284 -12.16 -21.58 35.15
N ALA A 285 -13.05 -22.43 35.68
CA ALA A 285 -13.33 -22.49 37.12
C ALA A 285 -12.09 -22.87 37.95
N ASP A 286 -11.26 -23.78 37.46
CA ASP A 286 -10.07 -24.29 38.13
C ASP A 286 -8.78 -23.50 37.83
N GLY A 287 -8.88 -22.36 37.14
CA GLY A 287 -7.76 -21.48 36.81
C GLY A 287 -7.52 -21.27 35.30
N PRO A 288 -6.31 -20.85 34.89
CA PRO A 288 -6.01 -20.54 33.49
C PRO A 288 -6.04 -21.77 32.59
N LEU A 289 -6.48 -21.58 31.36
CA LEU A 289 -6.58 -22.61 30.33
C LEU A 289 -5.66 -22.30 29.15
N HIS A 290 -5.23 -23.36 28.46
CA HIS A 290 -4.19 -23.34 27.44
C HIS A 290 -4.63 -24.20 26.26
N ILE A 291 -4.21 -23.85 25.04
CA ILE A 291 -4.18 -24.77 23.91
C ILE A 291 -2.73 -25.20 23.71
N GLU A 292 -2.51 -26.51 23.71
CA GLU A 292 -1.26 -27.15 23.30
C GLU A 292 -1.67 -28.33 22.41
N THR A 293 -1.39 -28.21 21.11
CA THR A 293 -1.73 -29.21 20.10
C THR A 293 -0.75 -29.14 18.93
N SER A 294 -0.81 -30.10 18.01
CA SER A 294 -0.12 -30.07 16.73
C SER A 294 -1.13 -30.19 15.61
N LEU A 295 -1.00 -29.36 14.59
CA LEU A 295 -1.73 -29.51 13.33
C LEU A 295 -0.80 -30.15 12.30
N ASP A 296 -1.27 -31.14 11.56
CA ASP A 296 -0.57 -31.69 10.40
C ASP A 296 -1.26 -31.28 9.09
N ARG A 297 -0.49 -31.35 8.00
CA ARG A 297 -0.96 -30.94 6.67
C ARG A 297 -2.17 -31.77 6.21
N PRO A 298 -2.19 -33.12 6.33
CA PRO A 298 -3.36 -33.91 5.93
C PRO A 298 -4.63 -33.53 6.70
N THR A 299 -4.54 -33.22 7.99
CA THR A 299 -5.68 -32.73 8.78
C THR A 299 -6.15 -31.38 8.26
N PHE A 300 -5.24 -30.43 8.04
CA PHE A 300 -5.60 -29.10 7.51
C PHE A 300 -6.25 -29.18 6.13
N GLU A 301 -5.67 -29.95 5.20
CA GLU A 301 -6.24 -30.17 3.86
C GLU A 301 -7.63 -30.83 3.94
N GLY A 302 -7.83 -31.76 4.89
CA GLY A 302 -9.12 -32.38 5.19
C GLY A 302 -10.20 -31.44 5.77
N LEU A 303 -9.83 -30.26 6.27
CA LEU A 303 -10.78 -29.22 6.73
C LEU A 303 -11.25 -28.28 5.60
N CYS A 304 -10.62 -28.35 4.43
CA CYS A 304 -10.78 -27.41 3.32
C CYS A 304 -11.42 -27.94 1.99
N PRO A 305 -12.02 -29.15 1.85
CA PRO A 305 -12.53 -29.62 0.56
C PRO A 305 -13.46 -28.65 -0.19
N ASP A 306 -14.42 -28.05 0.50
CA ASP A 306 -15.40 -27.14 -0.11
C ASP A 306 -14.78 -25.78 -0.50
N LEU A 307 -13.69 -25.36 0.16
CA LEU A 307 -12.92 -24.19 -0.27
C LEU A 307 -12.18 -24.49 -1.59
N LEU A 308 -11.64 -25.70 -1.75
CA LEU A 308 -11.02 -26.14 -3.01
C LEU A 308 -12.06 -26.27 -4.14
N ASP A 309 -13.26 -26.76 -3.85
CA ASP A 309 -14.38 -26.78 -4.81
C ASP A 309 -14.81 -25.36 -5.23
N ARG A 310 -14.79 -24.38 -4.31
CA ARG A 310 -15.04 -22.97 -4.64
C ARG A 310 -13.94 -22.37 -5.54
N LEU A 311 -12.68 -22.80 -5.43
CA LEU A 311 -11.59 -22.40 -6.36
C LEU A 311 -11.75 -23.04 -7.75
N LEU A 312 -12.21 -24.30 -7.81
CA LEU A 312 -12.33 -25.07 -9.04
C LEU A 312 -13.34 -24.46 -10.04
N ASN A 313 -14.50 -24.03 -9.54
CA ASN A 313 -15.62 -23.60 -10.38
C ASN A 313 -15.34 -22.34 -11.24
N PRO A 314 -14.70 -21.27 -10.72
CA PRO A 314 -14.28 -20.12 -11.53
C PRO A 314 -13.24 -20.49 -12.60
N VAL A 315 -12.27 -21.35 -12.31
CA VAL A 315 -11.22 -21.76 -13.29
C VAL A 315 -11.86 -22.45 -14.50
N GLN A 316 -12.75 -23.41 -14.25
CA GLN A 316 -13.48 -24.08 -15.33
C GLN A 316 -14.40 -23.12 -16.09
N THR A 317 -14.95 -22.11 -15.42
CA THR A 317 -15.82 -21.10 -16.05
C THR A 317 -15.03 -20.17 -16.95
N ALA A 318 -13.87 -19.68 -16.50
CA ALA A 318 -12.98 -18.86 -17.32
C ALA A 318 -12.49 -19.62 -18.56
N LEU A 319 -12.11 -20.90 -18.44
CA LEU A 319 -11.71 -21.73 -19.58
C LEU A 319 -12.85 -21.87 -20.61
N ARG A 320 -14.07 -22.16 -20.17
CA ARG A 320 -15.24 -22.22 -21.05
C ARG A 320 -15.53 -20.88 -21.75
N ASP A 321 -15.47 -19.78 -21.01
CA ASP A 321 -15.77 -18.44 -21.51
C ASP A 321 -14.72 -17.94 -22.52
N SER A 322 -13.44 -18.27 -22.32
CA SER A 322 -12.35 -17.92 -23.24
C SER A 322 -12.37 -18.76 -24.53
N GLY A 323 -13.11 -19.88 -24.53
CA GLY A 323 -13.13 -20.87 -25.59
C GLY A 323 -11.83 -21.70 -25.67
N TRP A 324 -11.03 -21.75 -24.61
CA TRP A 324 -9.77 -22.50 -24.56
C TRP A 324 -9.92 -23.80 -23.76
N SER A 325 -9.20 -24.83 -24.17
CA SER A 325 -8.98 -26.03 -23.35
C SER A 325 -7.89 -25.78 -22.31
N ALA A 326 -7.72 -26.69 -21.35
CA ALA A 326 -6.60 -26.65 -20.42
C ALA A 326 -5.23 -26.76 -21.12
N ASP A 327 -5.17 -27.57 -22.19
CA ASP A 327 -3.95 -27.81 -22.98
C ASP A 327 -3.58 -26.61 -23.86
N ASP A 328 -4.48 -25.63 -24.04
CA ASP A 328 -4.20 -24.38 -24.74
C ASP A 328 -3.40 -23.37 -23.89
N VAL A 329 -3.19 -23.60 -22.59
CA VAL A 329 -2.55 -22.65 -21.65
C VAL A 329 -1.02 -22.83 -21.62
N ASP A 330 -0.29 -21.85 -22.14
CA ASP A 330 1.18 -21.87 -22.24
C ASP A 330 1.89 -21.65 -20.90
N ASP A 331 1.36 -20.75 -20.05
CA ASP A 331 1.92 -20.43 -18.73
C ASP A 331 0.81 -20.23 -17.69
N VAL A 332 1.10 -20.65 -16.45
CA VAL A 332 0.30 -20.34 -15.26
C VAL A 332 1.07 -19.35 -14.38
N VAL A 333 0.48 -18.20 -14.05
CA VAL A 333 1.06 -17.20 -13.15
C VAL A 333 0.29 -17.23 -11.83
N LEU A 334 1.01 -17.47 -10.73
CA LEU A 334 0.44 -17.44 -9.38
C LEU A 334 0.60 -16.05 -8.76
N VAL A 335 -0.46 -15.58 -8.13
CA VAL A 335 -0.53 -14.27 -7.46
C VAL A 335 -1.17 -14.45 -6.10
N GLY A 336 -0.74 -13.66 -5.11
CA GLY A 336 -1.25 -13.73 -3.75
C GLY A 336 -0.70 -14.90 -2.93
N GLY A 337 -0.43 -14.64 -1.65
CA GLY A 337 0.21 -15.59 -0.74
C GLY A 337 -0.57 -16.89 -0.50
N GLY A 338 -1.87 -16.95 -0.79
CA GLY A 338 -2.67 -18.19 -0.67
C GLY A 338 -2.25 -19.27 -1.68
N THR A 339 -1.68 -18.89 -2.82
CA THR A 339 -1.14 -19.82 -3.83
C THR A 339 0.10 -20.59 -3.38
N ARG A 340 0.69 -20.20 -2.23
CA ARG A 340 1.82 -20.92 -1.62
C ARG A 340 1.41 -22.23 -0.95
N MET A 341 0.11 -22.46 -0.73
CA MET A 341 -0.41 -23.70 -0.12
C MET A 341 -0.29 -24.90 -1.08
N PRO A 342 0.34 -26.03 -0.66
CA PRO A 342 0.53 -27.20 -1.52
C PRO A 342 -0.74 -27.75 -2.16
N MET A 343 -1.85 -27.86 -1.40
CA MET A 343 -3.15 -28.30 -1.93
C MET A 343 -3.69 -27.42 -3.07
N VAL A 344 -3.43 -26.11 -3.07
CA VAL A 344 -3.87 -25.19 -4.12
C VAL A 344 -3.04 -25.38 -5.39
N GLN A 345 -1.72 -25.56 -5.25
CA GLN A 345 -0.86 -25.89 -6.39
C GLN A 345 -1.16 -27.28 -6.95
N GLN A 346 -1.52 -28.23 -6.10
CA GLN A 346 -1.90 -29.58 -6.51
C GLN A 346 -3.25 -29.58 -7.23
N LEU A 347 -4.23 -28.79 -6.76
CA LEU A 347 -5.49 -28.54 -7.48
C LEU A 347 -5.22 -27.93 -8.86
N LEU A 348 -4.35 -26.93 -8.98
CA LEU A 348 -3.99 -26.34 -10.27
C LEU A 348 -3.35 -27.36 -11.23
N ARG A 349 -2.44 -28.22 -10.73
CA ARG A 349 -1.81 -29.29 -11.53
C ARG A 349 -2.78 -30.37 -12.01
N THR A 350 -3.96 -30.54 -11.39
CA THR A 350 -4.99 -31.44 -11.95
C THR A 350 -5.84 -30.78 -13.05
N LEU A 351 -5.74 -29.45 -13.20
CA LEU A 351 -6.52 -28.67 -14.16
C LEU A 351 -5.73 -28.23 -15.38
N VAL A 352 -4.45 -27.92 -15.22
CA VAL A 352 -3.57 -27.42 -16.30
C VAL A 352 -2.24 -28.16 -16.25
N ALA A 353 -1.77 -28.62 -17.41
CA ALA A 353 -0.53 -29.40 -17.52
C ALA A 353 0.75 -28.57 -17.32
N SER A 354 0.66 -27.25 -17.55
CA SER A 354 1.78 -26.30 -17.46
C SER A 354 2.13 -25.99 -16.00
N GLU A 355 3.39 -26.21 -15.62
CA GLU A 355 3.88 -25.90 -14.27
C GLU A 355 3.83 -24.38 -13.96
N PRO A 356 3.54 -23.96 -12.71
CA PRO A 356 3.42 -22.55 -12.39
C PRO A 356 4.74 -21.77 -12.50
N CYS A 357 4.66 -20.61 -13.15
CA CYS A 357 5.79 -19.75 -13.46
C CYS A 357 6.45 -19.18 -12.20
N GLN A 358 7.75 -19.45 -12.05
CA GLN A 358 8.56 -19.00 -10.90
C GLN A 358 9.25 -17.64 -11.13
N SER A 359 9.06 -16.99 -12.28
CA SER A 359 9.77 -15.75 -12.63
C SER A 359 9.13 -14.46 -12.08
N VAL A 360 8.07 -14.58 -11.28
CA VAL A 360 7.29 -13.45 -10.75
C VAL A 360 7.04 -13.68 -9.27
N ASN A 361 7.19 -12.62 -8.46
CA ASN A 361 6.97 -12.69 -7.02
C ASN A 361 5.46 -12.50 -6.73
N PRO A 362 4.75 -13.51 -6.21
CA PRO A 362 3.29 -13.46 -6.03
C PRO A 362 2.83 -12.38 -5.05
N ASP A 363 3.71 -11.87 -4.18
CA ASP A 363 3.40 -10.84 -3.20
C ASP A 363 3.70 -9.40 -3.70
N GLU A 364 4.26 -9.24 -4.90
CA GLU A 364 4.71 -7.94 -5.44
C GLU A 364 4.21 -7.65 -6.87
N VAL A 365 3.91 -8.71 -7.64
CA VAL A 365 3.65 -8.66 -9.08
C VAL A 365 2.47 -7.74 -9.47
N VAL A 366 1.48 -7.59 -8.59
CA VAL A 366 0.32 -6.70 -8.78
C VAL A 366 0.74 -5.23 -8.76
N ALA A 367 1.51 -4.79 -7.75
CA ALA A 367 2.00 -3.42 -7.66
C ALA A 367 2.96 -3.08 -8.81
N VAL A 368 3.84 -4.03 -9.17
CA VAL A 368 4.72 -3.93 -10.36
C VAL A 368 3.88 -3.69 -11.62
N GLY A 369 2.77 -4.41 -11.78
CA GLY A 369 1.81 -4.20 -12.86
C GLY A 369 1.14 -2.82 -12.85
N GLY A 370 0.77 -2.33 -11.68
CA GLY A 370 0.28 -0.96 -11.49
C GLY A 370 1.30 0.10 -11.92
N ALA A 371 2.59 -0.11 -11.62
CA ALA A 371 3.67 0.79 -12.04
C ALA A 371 3.92 0.74 -13.56
N VAL A 372 3.79 -0.43 -14.20
CA VAL A 372 3.78 -0.55 -15.67
C VAL A 372 2.59 0.22 -16.26
N GLN A 373 1.40 0.07 -15.70
CA GLN A 373 0.21 0.82 -16.14
C GLN A 373 0.36 2.33 -15.94
N ALA A 374 1.03 2.78 -14.88
CA ALA A 374 1.38 4.19 -14.67
C ALA A 374 2.28 4.70 -15.81
N GLY A 375 3.31 3.94 -16.19
CA GLY A 375 4.21 4.26 -17.31
C GLY A 375 3.52 4.33 -18.68
N ILE A 376 2.45 3.54 -18.89
CA ILE A 376 1.60 3.63 -20.09
C ILE A 376 0.81 4.95 -20.09
N LEU A 377 0.30 5.38 -18.92
CA LEU A 377 -0.46 6.63 -18.80
C LEU A 377 0.42 7.88 -18.95
N THR A 378 1.66 7.87 -18.44
CA THR A 378 2.63 8.96 -18.64
C THR A 378 3.22 9.01 -20.05
N GLY A 379 3.06 7.94 -20.84
CA GLY A 379 3.63 7.81 -22.19
C GLY A 379 5.13 7.52 -22.20
N GLU A 380 5.69 7.07 -21.06
CA GLU A 380 7.04 6.50 -20.95
C GLU A 380 7.11 5.11 -21.60
N LEU A 381 6.03 4.33 -21.49
CA LEU A 381 5.88 2.99 -22.10
C LEU A 381 4.85 3.06 -23.23
N ARG A 382 5.33 3.14 -24.48
CA ARG A 382 4.47 3.41 -25.66
C ARG A 382 4.05 2.19 -26.45
N ASP A 383 4.81 1.10 -26.33
CA ASP A 383 4.60 -0.13 -27.12
C ASP A 383 3.72 -1.16 -26.41
N LEU A 384 3.08 -0.78 -25.30
CA LEU A 384 2.19 -1.65 -24.50
C LEU A 384 0.74 -1.20 -24.64
N MET A 385 -0.16 -2.14 -24.94
CA MET A 385 -1.59 -1.91 -25.08
C MET A 385 -2.38 -2.93 -24.26
N LEU A 386 -3.30 -2.46 -23.42
CA LEU A 386 -4.17 -3.30 -22.61
C LEU A 386 -5.61 -3.23 -23.11
N ASN A 387 -6.18 -4.41 -23.43
CA ASN A 387 -7.59 -4.65 -23.67
C ASN A 387 -8.14 -5.52 -22.52
N ASP A 388 -8.77 -4.87 -21.53
CA ASP A 388 -9.45 -5.53 -20.41
C ASP A 388 -10.95 -5.72 -20.73
N VAL A 389 -11.70 -6.40 -19.86
CA VAL A 389 -13.12 -6.76 -20.06
C VAL A 389 -14.00 -6.45 -18.84
N THR A 390 -15.32 -6.36 -19.03
CA THR A 390 -16.28 -6.37 -17.90
C THR A 390 -16.44 -7.80 -17.34
N PRO A 391 -16.33 -8.02 -16.02
CA PRO A 391 -16.42 -9.36 -15.40
C PRO A 391 -17.84 -9.93 -15.39
N LEU A 392 -18.85 -9.07 -15.49
CA LEU A 392 -20.26 -9.42 -15.31
C LEU A 392 -21.12 -8.79 -16.42
N SER A 393 -22.20 -9.49 -16.77
CA SER A 393 -23.22 -9.04 -17.71
C SER A 393 -24.02 -7.88 -17.11
N LEU A 394 -24.24 -6.84 -17.91
CA LEU A 394 -25.06 -5.68 -17.57
C LEU A 394 -26.35 -5.66 -18.38
N GLY A 395 -27.46 -5.36 -17.72
CA GLY A 395 -28.78 -5.46 -18.31
C GLY A 395 -29.85 -4.64 -17.61
N LEU A 396 -31.07 -4.83 -18.09
CA LEU A 396 -32.28 -4.11 -17.69
C LEU A 396 -33.37 -5.07 -17.25
N GLU A 397 -34.17 -4.65 -16.28
CA GLU A 397 -35.43 -5.35 -15.97
C GLU A 397 -36.45 -5.12 -17.09
N THR A 398 -37.10 -6.20 -17.52
CA THR A 398 -38.21 -6.16 -18.47
C THR A 398 -39.52 -6.54 -17.80
N VAL A 399 -40.65 -6.20 -18.46
CA VAL A 399 -41.99 -6.58 -18.00
C VAL A 399 -42.07 -8.09 -17.77
N GLY A 400 -42.34 -8.51 -16.54
CA GLY A 400 -42.29 -9.91 -16.12
C GLY A 400 -41.07 -10.28 -15.24
N GLY A 401 -40.20 -9.32 -14.90
CA GLY A 401 -39.09 -9.53 -13.96
C GLY A 401 -37.89 -10.26 -14.56
N LEU A 402 -37.79 -10.35 -15.89
CA LEU A 402 -36.67 -10.97 -16.60
C LEU A 402 -35.56 -9.94 -16.86
N MET A 403 -34.30 -10.37 -16.69
CA MET A 403 -33.13 -9.58 -17.06
C MET A 403 -32.88 -9.66 -18.57
N LYS A 404 -32.90 -8.51 -19.25
CA LYS A 404 -32.43 -8.35 -20.62
C LYS A 404 -30.99 -7.84 -20.59
N VAL A 405 -30.04 -8.70 -20.91
CA VAL A 405 -28.62 -8.34 -21.05
C VAL A 405 -28.41 -7.45 -22.28
N LEU A 406 -27.64 -6.36 -22.12
CA LEU A 406 -27.21 -5.45 -23.19
C LEU A 406 -25.69 -5.53 -23.42
N ILE A 407 -24.91 -5.68 -22.36
CA ILE A 407 -23.46 -5.92 -22.44
C ILE A 407 -23.18 -7.25 -21.74
N PRO A 408 -22.87 -8.34 -22.46
CA PRO A 408 -22.48 -9.61 -21.85
C PRO A 408 -21.16 -9.49 -21.07
N ARG A 409 -20.97 -10.36 -20.07
CA ARG A 409 -19.65 -10.54 -19.43
C ARG A 409 -18.56 -10.88 -20.44
N ASN A 410 -17.32 -10.57 -20.08
CA ASN A 410 -16.13 -10.68 -20.92
C ASN A 410 -16.17 -9.81 -22.21
N THR A 411 -17.08 -8.83 -22.31
CA THR A 411 -17.02 -7.81 -23.37
C THR A 411 -15.83 -6.87 -23.12
N PRO A 412 -14.95 -6.61 -24.11
CA PRO A 412 -13.85 -5.65 -23.97
C PRO A 412 -14.32 -4.24 -23.61
N ILE A 413 -13.56 -3.56 -22.76
CA ILE A 413 -13.83 -2.19 -22.31
C ILE A 413 -12.72 -1.22 -22.78
N PRO A 414 -13.02 0.07 -23.04
CA PRO A 414 -14.33 0.71 -22.95
C PRO A 414 -15.31 0.30 -24.06
N VAL A 415 -16.61 0.29 -23.77
CA VAL A 415 -17.65 -0.11 -24.73
C VAL A 415 -18.94 0.66 -24.54
N ARG A 416 -19.63 0.92 -25.65
CA ARG A 416 -20.98 1.49 -25.69
C ARG A 416 -21.94 0.52 -26.39
N GLN A 417 -23.02 0.14 -25.73
CA GLN A 417 -24.13 -0.62 -26.33
C GLN A 417 -25.46 0.09 -26.09
N SER A 418 -26.45 -0.12 -26.96
CA SER A 418 -27.79 0.43 -26.74
C SER A 418 -28.87 -0.41 -27.40
N ASP A 419 -30.01 -0.52 -26.73
CA ASP A 419 -31.22 -1.19 -27.23
C ASP A 419 -32.43 -0.22 -27.13
N VAL A 420 -33.52 -0.52 -27.84
CA VAL A 420 -34.70 0.34 -27.92
C VAL A 420 -35.89 -0.32 -27.23
N PHE A 421 -36.37 0.35 -26.19
CA PHE A 421 -37.52 -0.06 -25.38
C PHE A 421 -38.73 0.85 -25.67
N SER A 422 -39.89 0.44 -25.16
CA SER A 422 -41.14 1.18 -25.30
C SER A 422 -41.97 1.07 -24.02
N THR A 423 -42.98 1.94 -23.90
CA THR A 423 -44.01 1.88 -22.85
C THR A 423 -44.71 0.51 -22.79
N SER A 424 -44.97 0.06 -21.56
CA SER A 424 -45.74 -1.13 -21.20
C SER A 424 -47.24 -0.87 -21.11
N GLU A 425 -47.66 0.40 -21.05
CA GLU A 425 -49.06 0.83 -20.98
C GLU A 425 -49.39 1.94 -21.99
N ALA A 426 -50.67 2.13 -22.27
CA ALA A 426 -51.15 3.21 -23.13
C ALA A 426 -51.19 4.54 -22.36
N ASN A 427 -50.81 5.64 -23.01
CA ASN A 427 -50.69 6.98 -22.42
C ASN A 427 -49.72 7.09 -21.23
N GLN A 428 -48.80 6.12 -21.09
CA GLN A 428 -47.75 6.11 -20.08
C GLN A 428 -46.81 7.31 -20.25
N SER A 429 -46.84 8.25 -19.30
CA SER A 429 -46.11 9.52 -19.35
C SER A 429 -44.63 9.42 -18.95
N SER A 430 -44.15 8.23 -18.61
CA SER A 430 -42.77 7.99 -18.15
C SER A 430 -42.40 6.51 -18.17
N VAL A 431 -41.14 6.20 -18.47
CA VAL A 431 -40.56 4.85 -18.35
C VAL A 431 -39.58 4.82 -17.18
N GLU A 432 -39.67 3.78 -16.35
CA GLU A 432 -38.64 3.46 -15.35
C GLU A 432 -37.61 2.51 -15.97
N ILE A 433 -36.33 2.79 -15.71
CA ILE A 433 -35.18 2.03 -16.16
C ILE A 433 -34.50 1.49 -14.90
N HIS A 434 -34.53 0.17 -14.71
CA HIS A 434 -33.89 -0.52 -13.58
C HIS A 434 -32.70 -1.32 -14.12
N VAL A 435 -31.50 -0.98 -13.63
CA VAL A 435 -30.22 -1.48 -14.11
C VAL A 435 -29.71 -2.59 -13.18
N TRP A 436 -29.28 -3.70 -13.77
CA TRP A 436 -28.84 -4.89 -13.06
C TRP A 436 -27.51 -5.43 -13.59
N GLN A 437 -26.77 -6.13 -12.73
CA GLN A 437 -25.51 -6.79 -13.02
C GLN A 437 -25.54 -8.26 -12.55
N GLY A 438 -25.23 -9.19 -13.44
CA GLY A 438 -25.17 -10.63 -13.15
C GLY A 438 -25.68 -11.52 -14.29
N GLU A 439 -25.60 -12.83 -14.07
CA GLU A 439 -25.87 -13.87 -15.10
C GLU A 439 -27.22 -14.60 -14.90
N ARG A 440 -28.06 -14.18 -13.95
CA ARG A 440 -29.31 -14.85 -13.61
C ARG A 440 -30.45 -14.36 -14.51
N GLN A 441 -31.36 -15.25 -14.89
CA GLN A 441 -32.47 -14.91 -15.81
C GLN A 441 -33.52 -13.99 -15.18
N LEU A 442 -33.80 -14.16 -13.89
CA LEU A 442 -34.68 -13.28 -13.12
C LEU A 442 -33.88 -12.05 -12.66
N ALA A 443 -34.40 -10.85 -12.90
CA ALA A 443 -33.74 -9.60 -12.51
C ALA A 443 -33.46 -9.57 -10.99
N ALA A 444 -34.43 -9.97 -10.17
CA ALA A 444 -34.32 -10.01 -8.71
C ALA A 444 -33.24 -10.96 -8.14
N ASP A 445 -32.73 -11.91 -8.93
CA ASP A 445 -31.62 -12.80 -8.54
C ASP A 445 -30.24 -12.17 -8.80
N ASN A 446 -30.18 -10.99 -9.42
CA ASN A 446 -28.95 -10.27 -9.78
C ASN A 446 -28.68 -9.08 -8.84
N LYS A 447 -27.52 -8.46 -8.97
CA LYS A 447 -27.18 -7.25 -8.23
C LYS A 447 -27.86 -6.03 -8.88
N SER A 448 -28.78 -5.38 -8.18
CA SER A 448 -29.32 -4.08 -8.60
C SER A 448 -28.21 -3.03 -8.50
N LEU A 449 -28.04 -2.25 -9.56
CA LEU A 449 -27.09 -1.13 -9.58
C LEU A 449 -27.80 0.24 -9.42
N GLY A 450 -29.07 0.33 -9.79
CA GLY A 450 -29.86 1.55 -9.61
C GLY A 450 -31.09 1.64 -10.50
N ARG A 451 -32.04 2.50 -10.13
CA ARG A 451 -33.26 2.78 -10.91
C ARG A 451 -33.40 4.28 -11.18
N PHE A 452 -33.89 4.64 -12.36
CA PHE A 452 -34.20 6.03 -12.70
C PHE A 452 -35.36 6.13 -13.69
N ARG A 453 -36.02 7.28 -13.73
CA ARG A 453 -37.27 7.49 -14.48
C ARG A 453 -37.10 8.54 -15.57
N LEU A 454 -37.29 8.15 -16.82
CA LEU A 454 -37.43 9.09 -17.94
C LEU A 454 -38.87 9.59 -17.98
N SER A 455 -39.08 10.84 -17.56
CA SER A 455 -40.40 11.47 -17.46
C SER A 455 -40.73 12.37 -18.65
N GLY A 456 -42.02 12.56 -18.91
CA GLY A 456 -42.51 13.46 -19.97
C GLY A 456 -42.55 12.82 -21.35
N ILE A 457 -42.87 11.53 -21.42
CA ILE A 457 -43.16 10.82 -22.67
C ILE A 457 -44.55 11.29 -23.16
N PRO A 458 -44.72 11.62 -24.46
CA PRO A 458 -46.02 12.02 -25.01
C PRO A 458 -47.08 10.90 -24.90
N PRO A 459 -48.37 11.21 -24.65
CA PRO A 459 -49.43 10.21 -24.66
C PRO A 459 -49.53 9.49 -26.02
N ALA A 460 -49.29 8.19 -26.01
CA ALA A 460 -49.33 7.33 -27.18
C ALA A 460 -49.81 5.91 -26.81
N PRO A 461 -50.28 5.10 -27.77
CA PRO A 461 -50.57 3.68 -27.55
C PRO A 461 -49.35 2.92 -27.02
N ARG A 462 -49.60 1.82 -26.28
CA ARG A 462 -48.54 0.89 -25.85
C ARG A 462 -47.73 0.42 -27.06
N GLY A 463 -46.40 0.43 -26.96
CA GLY A 463 -45.51 -0.04 -28.03
C GLY A 463 -45.07 1.05 -29.03
N VAL A 464 -45.55 2.30 -28.90
CA VAL A 464 -45.25 3.39 -29.85
C VAL A 464 -44.05 4.27 -29.45
N PRO A 465 -43.89 4.74 -28.19
CA PRO A 465 -42.75 5.55 -27.80
C PRO A 465 -41.43 4.77 -27.88
N GLN A 466 -40.39 5.36 -28.49
CA GLN A 466 -39.09 4.73 -28.65
C GLN A 466 -38.07 5.29 -27.66
N VAL A 467 -37.91 4.61 -26.52
CA VAL A 467 -36.92 4.94 -25.50
C VAL A 467 -35.65 4.13 -25.76
N GLN A 468 -34.64 4.76 -26.34
CA GLN A 468 -33.31 4.15 -26.48
C GLN A 468 -32.57 4.22 -25.15
N VAL A 469 -32.18 3.07 -24.60
CA VAL A 469 -31.32 3.00 -23.43
C VAL A 469 -29.93 2.59 -23.87
N ALA A 470 -28.92 3.40 -23.54
CA ALA A 470 -27.52 3.17 -23.84
C ALA A 470 -26.73 2.98 -22.54
N PHE A 471 -25.86 1.97 -22.55
CA PHE A 471 -24.88 1.65 -21.53
C PHE A 471 -23.50 2.00 -22.06
N ASP A 472 -22.75 2.77 -21.30
CA ASP A 472 -21.38 3.19 -21.57
C ASP A 472 -20.51 2.70 -20.41
N ILE A 473 -19.53 1.83 -20.68
CA ILE A 473 -18.51 1.40 -19.71
C ILE A 473 -17.18 2.06 -20.09
N ASP A 474 -16.53 2.71 -19.13
CA ASP A 474 -15.23 3.36 -19.33
C ASP A 474 -14.03 2.40 -19.16
N ALA A 475 -12.80 2.93 -19.23
CA ALA A 475 -11.57 2.15 -19.07
C ALA A 475 -11.22 1.80 -17.60
N ASN A 476 -12.05 2.20 -16.63
CA ASN A 476 -11.98 1.78 -15.22
C ASN A 476 -13.02 0.68 -14.90
N GLY A 477 -13.92 0.38 -15.84
CA GLY A 477 -15.06 -0.50 -15.63
C GLY A 477 -16.29 0.17 -15.00
N LEU A 478 -16.34 1.52 -14.97
CA LEU A 478 -17.44 2.28 -14.38
C LEU A 478 -18.59 2.46 -15.37
N LEU A 479 -19.84 2.37 -14.88
CA LEU A 479 -21.05 2.38 -15.71
C LEU A 479 -21.76 3.75 -15.76
N GLN A 480 -21.95 4.28 -16.96
CA GLN A 480 -22.93 5.33 -17.25
C GLN A 480 -24.11 4.76 -18.04
N VAL A 481 -25.35 5.06 -17.63
CA VAL A 481 -26.56 4.68 -18.38
C VAL A 481 -27.35 5.92 -18.78
N SER A 482 -27.80 5.96 -20.03
CA SER A 482 -28.64 7.05 -20.53
C SER A 482 -29.86 6.55 -21.29
N ALA A 483 -31.02 7.09 -20.96
CA ALA A 483 -32.28 6.85 -21.65
C ALA A 483 -32.66 8.10 -22.47
N THR A 484 -32.93 7.91 -23.76
CA THR A 484 -33.32 8.99 -24.69
C THR A 484 -34.60 8.60 -25.41
N ASP A 485 -35.66 9.40 -25.27
CA ASP A 485 -36.84 9.30 -26.12
C ASP A 485 -36.50 9.84 -27.52
N ARG A 486 -36.46 8.95 -28.52
CA ARG A 486 -36.14 9.29 -29.91
C ARG A 486 -37.18 10.18 -30.58
N THR A 487 -38.38 10.29 -30.04
CA THR A 487 -39.46 11.11 -30.61
C THR A 487 -39.40 12.57 -30.16
N THR A 488 -39.03 12.81 -28.90
CA THR A 488 -38.92 14.17 -28.33
C THR A 488 -37.49 14.68 -28.18
N GLY A 489 -36.49 13.82 -28.34
CA GLY A 489 -35.09 14.13 -28.04
C GLY A 489 -34.78 14.27 -26.54
N ARG A 490 -35.76 14.03 -25.65
CA ARG A 490 -35.57 14.12 -24.20
C ARG A 490 -34.63 13.02 -23.73
N LYS A 491 -33.52 13.42 -23.12
CA LYS A 491 -32.51 12.53 -22.53
C LYS A 491 -32.52 12.68 -21.01
N GLN A 492 -32.51 11.54 -20.32
CA GLN A 492 -32.14 11.43 -18.92
C GLN A 492 -30.92 10.51 -18.84
N SER A 493 -29.85 10.97 -18.21
CA SER A 493 -28.66 10.15 -17.94
C SER A 493 -28.39 10.09 -16.46
N VAL A 494 -27.99 8.92 -15.99
CA VAL A 494 -27.52 8.67 -14.64
C VAL A 494 -26.16 8.00 -14.78
N ASN A 495 -25.14 8.61 -14.18
CA ASN A 495 -23.94 7.85 -13.86
C ASN A 495 -24.40 6.86 -12.81
N ILE A 496 -24.38 5.56 -13.14
CA ILE A 496 -24.69 4.51 -12.18
C ILE A 496 -23.41 4.37 -11.35
N GLN A 497 -23.15 5.36 -10.50
CA GLN A 497 -22.29 5.20 -9.34
C GLN A 497 -23.07 4.24 -8.44
N GLY A 498 -22.83 2.94 -8.61
CA GLY A 498 -23.56 1.89 -7.90
C GLY A 498 -23.47 2.19 -6.41
N GLY A 499 -24.61 2.53 -5.80
CA GLY A 499 -24.69 3.48 -4.69
C GLY A 499 -23.45 3.53 -3.80
N SER A 500 -22.59 4.54 -3.99
CA SER A 500 -21.41 4.70 -3.14
C SER A 500 -21.87 4.75 -1.69
N THR A 501 -21.18 4.01 -0.83
CA THR A 501 -21.42 3.93 0.62
C THR A 501 -21.22 5.28 1.32
N LEU A 502 -20.68 6.27 0.58
CA LEU A 502 -20.56 7.68 0.87
C LEU A 502 -21.28 8.48 -0.22
N ASN A 503 -22.26 9.30 0.15
CA ASN A 503 -22.77 10.34 -0.76
C ASN A 503 -21.76 11.51 -0.86
N GLU A 504 -21.90 12.40 -1.86
CA GLU A 504 -20.93 13.49 -2.06
C GLU A 504 -20.89 14.46 -0.86
N GLU A 505 -21.98 14.63 -0.08
CA GLU A 505 -21.97 15.46 1.13
C GLU A 505 -21.14 14.82 2.25
N GLU A 506 -21.31 13.52 2.51
CA GLU A 506 -20.48 12.72 3.41
C GLU A 506 -19.00 12.73 2.94
N LEU A 507 -18.74 12.56 1.65
CA LEU A 507 -17.40 12.57 1.08
C LEU A 507 -16.72 13.94 1.24
N GLN A 508 -17.41 15.05 0.99
CA GLN A 508 -16.87 16.39 1.21
C GLN A 508 -16.63 16.69 2.70
N ALA A 509 -17.52 16.22 3.59
CA ALA A 509 -17.32 16.35 5.03
C ALA A 509 -16.07 15.58 5.51
N LEU A 510 -15.91 14.33 5.06
CA LEU A 510 -14.74 13.51 5.36
C LEU A 510 -13.44 14.08 4.77
N LEU A 511 -13.48 14.67 3.56
CA LEU A 511 -12.33 15.37 2.97
C LEU A 511 -11.90 16.57 3.81
N ALA A 512 -12.84 17.45 4.19
CA ALA A 512 -12.55 18.60 5.04
C ALA A 512 -12.00 18.19 6.42
N GLU A 513 -12.51 17.09 6.98
CA GLU A 513 -12.02 16.54 8.24
C GLU A 513 -10.61 15.94 8.11
N ALA A 514 -10.36 15.22 7.01
CA ALA A 514 -9.07 14.63 6.69
C ALA A 514 -7.98 15.69 6.47
N GLU A 515 -8.31 16.82 5.86
CA GLU A 515 -7.42 17.98 5.72
C GLU A 515 -7.11 18.63 7.09
N ALA A 516 -8.12 18.80 7.94
CA ALA A 516 -7.95 19.35 9.28
C ALA A 516 -7.03 18.47 10.15
N LYS A 517 -7.30 17.15 10.19
CA LYS A 517 -6.46 16.16 10.87
C LYS A 517 -5.04 16.11 10.32
N ALA A 518 -4.87 16.10 8.99
CA ALA A 518 -3.52 16.13 8.39
C ALA A 518 -2.73 17.41 8.75
N GLY A 519 -3.40 18.50 9.13
CA GLY A 519 -2.77 19.69 9.71
C GLY A 519 -2.36 19.51 11.17
N GLU A 520 -3.16 18.81 11.97
CA GLU A 520 -2.86 18.47 13.36
C GLU A 520 -1.75 17.42 13.46
N ASP A 521 -1.84 16.34 12.70
CA ASP A 521 -0.84 15.27 12.63
C ASP A 521 0.54 15.82 12.24
N ARG A 522 0.59 16.76 11.29
CA ARG A 522 1.84 17.45 10.94
C ARG A 522 2.44 18.26 12.10
N ARG A 523 1.60 18.91 12.92
CA ARG A 523 2.05 19.63 14.13
C ARG A 523 2.52 18.67 15.23
N ARG A 524 1.80 17.57 15.43
CA ARG A 524 2.10 16.52 16.43
C ARG A 524 3.35 15.73 16.06
N ARG A 525 3.55 15.42 14.79
CA ARG A 525 4.81 14.84 14.28
C ARG A 525 5.99 15.80 14.43
N ALA A 526 5.82 17.07 14.06
CA ALA A 526 6.85 18.09 14.25
C ALA A 526 7.24 18.28 15.73
N SER A 527 6.30 18.16 16.68
CA SER A 527 6.63 18.24 18.11
C SER A 527 7.37 16.99 18.61
N ILE A 528 7.00 15.79 18.15
CA ILE A 528 7.72 14.54 18.44
C ILE A 528 9.15 14.58 17.87
N ASP A 529 9.32 15.01 16.61
CA ASP A 529 10.63 15.11 15.96
C ASP A 529 11.54 16.12 16.68
N ARG A 530 11.01 17.28 17.13
CA ARG A 530 11.73 18.25 17.97
C ARG A 530 12.23 17.63 19.27
N ARG A 531 11.37 16.87 19.98
CA ARG A 531 11.77 16.17 21.22
C ARG A 531 12.83 15.11 20.97
N ASN A 532 12.67 14.29 19.94
CA ASN A 532 13.62 13.24 19.58
C ASN A 532 14.99 13.84 19.19
N GLY A 533 14.98 14.99 18.49
CA GLY A 533 16.18 15.78 18.21
C GLY A 533 16.86 16.29 19.49
N ALA A 534 16.09 16.84 20.42
CA ALA A 534 16.59 17.32 21.72
C ALA A 534 17.18 16.18 22.58
N LEU A 535 16.48 15.05 22.71
CA LEU A 535 16.97 13.84 23.40
C LEU A 535 18.26 13.30 22.77
N THR A 536 18.33 13.29 21.43
CA THR A 536 19.54 12.89 20.69
C THR A 536 20.71 13.82 20.99
N LEU A 537 20.47 15.13 21.05
CA LEU A 537 21.48 16.13 21.37
C LEU A 537 21.98 16.01 22.82
N VAL A 538 21.08 15.78 23.79
CA VAL A 538 21.43 15.48 25.19
C VAL A 538 22.35 14.24 25.25
N GLY A 539 21.99 13.14 24.58
CA GLY A 539 22.83 11.94 24.52
C GLY A 539 24.17 12.14 23.78
N GLN A 540 24.27 13.12 22.87
CA GLN A 540 25.55 13.55 22.30
C GLN A 540 26.37 14.37 23.31
N ALA A 541 25.71 15.28 24.05
CA ALA A 541 26.34 16.14 25.05
C ALA A 541 26.97 15.31 26.18
N GLU A 542 26.24 14.36 26.75
CA GLU A 542 26.79 13.47 27.79
C GLU A 542 28.02 12.68 27.31
N ARG A 543 27.98 12.16 26.08
CA ARG A 543 29.13 11.45 25.48
C ARG A 543 30.32 12.40 25.36
N ARG A 544 30.10 13.63 24.89
CA ARG A 544 31.19 14.60 24.71
C ARG A 544 31.75 15.13 26.02
N LEU A 545 30.94 15.25 27.08
CA LEU A 545 31.41 15.53 28.44
C LEU A 545 32.28 14.38 28.98
N ARG A 546 31.88 13.12 28.79
CA ARG A 546 32.69 11.94 29.14
C ARG A 546 34.03 11.92 28.39
N ASP A 547 34.03 12.18 27.09
CA ASP A 547 35.27 12.30 26.30
C ASP A 547 36.17 13.45 26.81
N ALA A 548 35.59 14.62 27.08
CA ALA A 548 36.34 15.78 27.54
C ALA A 548 37.02 15.55 28.90
N ALA A 549 36.34 14.86 29.82
CA ALA A 549 36.89 14.48 31.12
C ALA A 549 38.03 13.44 31.00
N LEU A 550 37.98 12.56 29.99
CA LEU A 550 39.05 11.60 29.69
C LEU A 550 40.26 12.28 29.00
N GLU A 551 40.02 13.18 28.05
CA GLU A 551 41.08 13.85 27.28
C GLU A 551 41.80 14.95 28.07
N LEU A 552 41.06 15.76 28.82
CA LEU A 552 41.59 16.97 29.48
C LEU A 552 41.70 16.83 31.02
N GLY A 553 41.28 15.69 31.56
CA GLY A 553 41.17 15.46 33.01
C GLY A 553 40.00 16.22 33.67
N PRO A 554 39.75 15.96 34.97
CA PRO A 554 38.57 16.49 35.69
C PRO A 554 38.57 18.00 35.94
N TYR A 555 39.64 18.72 35.58
CA TYR A 555 39.75 20.18 35.69
C TYR A 555 39.96 20.87 34.32
N GLY A 556 40.01 20.11 33.23
CA GLY A 556 40.21 20.63 31.88
C GLY A 556 38.94 21.24 31.31
N ALA A 557 39.04 22.45 30.75
CA ALA A 557 37.91 23.18 30.15
C ALA A 557 36.67 23.32 31.08
N GLU A 558 36.86 23.38 32.40
CA GLU A 558 35.79 23.33 33.42
C GLU A 558 34.65 24.33 33.16
N ARG A 559 34.97 25.54 32.68
CA ARG A 559 33.97 26.58 32.33
C ARG A 559 33.07 26.15 31.17
N GLN A 560 33.63 25.48 30.16
CA GLN A 560 32.90 24.96 29.01
C GLN A 560 32.13 23.69 29.36
N GLN A 561 32.69 22.81 30.20
CA GLN A 561 32.00 21.62 30.69
C GLN A 561 30.73 22.02 31.48
N ARG A 562 30.85 22.92 32.47
CA ARG A 562 29.69 23.42 33.22
C ARG A 562 28.63 24.09 32.34
N ALA A 563 29.05 24.84 31.30
CA ALA A 563 28.10 25.45 30.37
C ALA A 563 27.28 24.42 29.59
N VAL A 564 27.90 23.31 29.18
CA VAL A 564 27.19 22.17 28.56
C VAL A 564 26.30 21.45 29.58
N GLU A 565 26.76 21.23 30.82
CA GLU A 565 25.95 20.60 31.88
C GLU A 565 24.69 21.41 32.23
N THR A 566 24.79 22.74 32.33
CA THR A 566 23.63 23.61 32.57
C THR A 566 22.66 23.56 31.40
N ALA A 567 23.12 23.83 30.17
CA ALA A 567 22.24 23.80 28.99
C ALA A 567 21.63 22.41 28.73
N MET A 568 22.31 21.34 29.12
CA MET A 568 21.78 19.97 29.04
C MET A 568 20.65 19.73 30.06
N ARG A 569 20.76 20.26 31.28
CA ARG A 569 19.67 20.24 32.26
C ARG A 569 18.49 21.07 31.81
N ASP A 570 18.72 22.28 31.31
CA ASP A 570 17.64 23.15 30.82
C ASP A 570 16.83 22.44 29.71
N VAL A 571 17.50 21.73 28.79
CA VAL A 571 16.84 20.89 27.78
C VAL A 571 16.10 19.69 28.39
N GLN A 572 16.65 19.03 29.41
CA GLN A 572 15.99 17.91 30.11
C GLN A 572 14.72 18.38 30.86
N ASP A 573 14.81 19.48 31.61
CA ASP A 573 13.70 20.04 32.38
C ASP A 573 12.54 20.49 31.46
N LEU A 574 12.85 21.10 30.31
CA LEU A 574 11.84 21.47 29.29
C LEU A 574 11.24 20.25 28.57
N LEU A 575 12.04 19.18 28.39
CA LEU A 575 11.55 17.90 27.88
C LEU A 575 10.60 17.20 28.87
N GLU A 576 10.71 17.43 30.17
CA GLU A 576 9.73 16.98 31.17
C GLU A 576 8.49 17.89 31.22
N GLN A 577 8.67 19.20 31.10
CA GLN A 577 7.61 20.22 31.23
C GLN A 577 6.70 20.37 29.99
N ASN A 578 6.98 19.67 28.90
CA ASN A 578 6.16 19.68 27.67
C ASN A 578 6.21 21.01 26.85
N ASP A 579 7.06 21.98 27.20
CA ASP A 579 7.14 23.28 26.51
C ASP A 579 7.98 23.20 25.22
N LEU A 580 7.32 23.34 24.08
CA LEU A 580 7.94 23.25 22.76
C LEU A 580 8.53 24.56 22.23
N GLN A 581 8.21 25.71 22.83
CA GLN A 581 8.72 27.00 22.39
C GLN A 581 10.06 27.31 23.07
N GLU A 582 10.15 27.12 24.39
CA GLU A 582 11.40 27.31 25.11
C GLU A 582 12.42 26.20 24.79
N LEU A 583 11.97 24.97 24.49
CA LEU A 583 12.85 23.86 24.10
C LEU A 583 13.72 24.16 22.87
N GLU A 584 13.21 24.89 21.86
CA GLU A 584 14.04 25.25 20.69
C GLU A 584 15.18 26.22 21.06
N LEU A 585 14.95 27.14 21.99
CA LEU A 585 15.95 28.08 22.50
C LEU A 585 17.00 27.37 23.37
N ALA A 586 16.57 26.43 24.21
CA ALA A 586 17.46 25.61 25.03
C ALA A 586 18.32 24.66 24.16
N VAL A 587 17.73 24.05 23.12
CA VAL A 587 18.45 23.21 22.14
C VAL A 587 19.52 24.02 21.41
N ALA A 588 19.21 25.24 20.96
CA ALA A 588 20.20 26.13 20.34
C ALA A 588 21.33 26.50 21.33
N SER A 589 20.99 26.77 22.58
CA SER A 589 21.96 27.07 23.66
C SER A 589 22.89 25.89 23.94
N LEU A 590 22.36 24.66 23.95
CA LEU A 590 23.14 23.43 24.12
C LEU A 590 24.07 23.19 22.91
N GLN A 591 23.61 23.45 21.68
CA GLN A 591 24.47 23.38 20.49
C GLN A 591 25.63 24.38 20.55
N GLU A 592 25.38 25.63 20.99
CA GLU A 592 26.44 26.63 21.15
C GLU A 592 27.44 26.25 22.24
N ALA A 593 26.96 25.76 23.39
CA ALA A 593 27.82 25.26 24.47
C ALA A 593 28.71 24.09 24.00
N LEU A 594 28.15 23.14 23.25
CA LEU A 594 28.90 22.01 22.66
C LEU A 594 29.94 22.48 21.62
N PHE A 595 29.60 23.49 20.82
CA PHE A 595 30.56 24.09 19.89
C PHE A 595 31.72 24.77 20.65
N GLY A 596 31.42 25.48 21.73
CA GLY A 596 32.40 26.08 22.64
C GLY A 596 33.35 25.05 23.26
N LEU A 597 32.81 23.93 23.77
CA LEU A 597 33.59 22.81 24.32
C LEU A 597 34.48 22.16 23.26
N ASN A 598 33.92 21.82 22.09
CA ASN A 598 34.66 21.22 20.98
C ASN A 598 35.79 22.11 20.46
N ARG A 599 35.56 23.43 20.36
CA ARG A 599 36.57 24.41 19.99
C ARG A 599 37.72 24.46 21.01
N ARG A 600 37.42 24.33 22.31
CA ARG A 600 38.43 24.29 23.37
C ARG A 600 39.28 23.02 23.30
N ILE A 601 38.66 21.84 23.25
CA ILE A 601 39.37 20.54 23.07
C ILE A 601 40.27 20.58 21.83
N SER A 602 39.76 21.11 20.71
CA SER A 602 40.53 21.23 19.46
C SER A 602 41.71 22.21 19.57
N SER A 603 41.60 23.25 20.41
CA SER A 603 42.71 24.17 20.67
C SER A 603 43.80 23.54 21.54
N GLU A 604 43.42 22.73 22.53
CA GLU A 604 44.37 22.06 23.44
C GLU A 604 45.11 20.91 22.72
N ARG A 605 44.43 20.12 21.88
CA ARG A 605 45.07 19.15 20.97
C ARG A 605 46.08 19.80 20.00
N ARG A 606 45.89 21.07 19.60
CA ARG A 606 46.85 21.79 18.74
C ARG A 606 48.10 22.25 19.50
N THR A 607 48.01 22.48 20.81
CA THR A 607 49.20 22.75 21.65
C THR A 607 50.02 21.49 21.91
N ASP A 608 49.38 20.33 22.16
CA ASP A 608 50.10 19.07 22.39
C ASP A 608 50.79 18.51 21.13
N ALA A 609 50.31 18.86 19.94
CA ALA A 609 50.91 18.46 18.67
C ALA A 609 52.26 19.13 18.35
N ASN A 610 52.79 20.01 19.21
CA ASN A 610 54.05 20.73 18.96
C ASN A 610 55.00 20.81 20.18
N PRO A 611 55.49 19.67 20.71
CA PRO A 611 56.29 19.61 21.95
C PRO A 611 57.66 20.32 21.88
N LEU A 612 58.12 20.71 20.68
CA LEU A 612 59.43 21.33 20.47
C LEU A 612 59.49 22.85 20.75
N GLN A 613 58.35 23.52 20.98
CA GLN A 613 58.34 24.97 21.21
C GLN A 613 58.42 25.36 22.69
N GLY A 614 57.86 24.55 23.61
CA GLY A 614 57.97 24.78 25.06
C GLY A 614 59.39 24.65 25.60
N ILE A 615 60.15 23.66 25.12
CA ILE A 615 61.55 23.42 25.48
C ILE A 615 62.48 24.57 25.00
N ARG A 616 62.11 25.25 23.91
CA ARG A 616 62.92 26.32 23.31
C ARG A 616 62.85 27.62 24.12
N ASN A 617 61.74 27.88 24.81
CA ASN A 617 61.60 29.06 25.67
C ASN A 617 62.25 28.87 27.06
N THR A 618 62.34 27.63 27.57
CA THR A 618 63.07 27.34 28.83
C THR A 618 64.58 27.18 28.65
N LEU A 619 65.06 26.76 27.47
CA LEU A 619 66.49 26.82 27.13
C LEU A 619 66.94 28.20 26.62
N GLY A 620 66.02 29.04 26.15
CA GLY A 620 66.33 30.38 25.67
C GLY A 620 66.90 31.28 26.77
N SER A 621 66.29 31.30 27.96
CA SER A 621 66.75 32.16 29.06
C SER A 621 68.03 31.69 29.76
N LEU A 622 68.54 30.50 29.42
CA LEU A 622 69.79 29.95 29.97
C LEU A 622 71.02 30.23 29.08
N LYS A 623 70.82 30.76 27.87
CA LYS A 623 71.91 31.04 26.93
C LYS A 623 72.43 32.48 27.01
N ASP A 624 71.59 33.42 27.42
CA ASP A 624 71.92 34.84 27.52
C ASP A 624 72.67 35.23 28.82
N GLU A 625 72.83 34.31 29.78
CA GLU A 625 73.57 34.55 31.04
C GLU A 625 75.02 34.02 31.06
N LEU A 626 75.50 33.36 29.99
CA LEU A 626 76.76 32.58 30.05
C LEU A 626 77.82 32.90 28.99
N PHE A 627 77.53 33.79 28.03
CA PHE A 627 78.49 34.21 27.00
C PHE A 627 78.37 35.70 26.67
N SER A 628 78.84 36.54 27.59
CA SER A 628 79.23 37.93 27.32
C SER A 628 80.68 37.97 26.83
N ASP A 629 80.90 38.66 25.71
CA ASP A 629 82.11 39.36 25.27
C ASP A 629 83.42 38.56 25.03
N ASP A 630 83.91 38.56 23.78
CA ASP A 630 85.09 39.37 23.38
C ASP A 630 85.40 39.23 21.86
N ASP A 631 84.89 40.20 21.09
CA ASP A 631 85.61 41.16 20.22
C ASP A 631 86.87 40.77 19.36
N TRP A 632 86.86 41.20 18.07
CA TRP A 632 87.94 41.21 17.03
C TRP A 632 88.49 39.83 16.54
N ASP A 633 88.96 39.56 15.31
CA ASP A 633 89.29 40.25 14.03
C ASP A 633 89.00 39.23 12.88
N ASP A 634 88.90 39.49 11.56
CA ASP A 634 88.87 40.66 10.64
C ASP A 634 88.22 40.17 9.30
N ASP A 635 87.82 41.07 8.38
CA ASP A 635 87.21 40.75 7.07
C ASP A 635 88.11 41.16 5.89
N PRO A 636 88.46 40.22 4.99
CA PRO A 636 88.74 40.60 3.61
C PRO A 636 88.07 39.67 2.59
N TRP A 637 87.12 40.18 1.80
CA TRP A 637 87.33 40.60 0.39
C TRP A 637 86.00 40.97 -0.29
N ASN A 638 85.77 42.27 -0.52
CA ASN A 638 84.49 42.80 -0.98
C ASN A 638 84.45 43.17 -2.48
N SER A 639 83.77 42.35 -3.30
CA SER A 639 83.01 42.74 -4.52
C SER A 639 83.79 43.39 -5.72
N PRO A 640 83.18 43.79 -6.87
CA PRO A 640 81.75 43.81 -7.27
C PRO A 640 81.37 43.40 -8.74
N ALA A 641 80.04 43.48 -9.01
CA ALA A 641 79.37 43.78 -10.32
C ALA A 641 79.16 42.62 -11.35
N ARG A 642 78.12 42.57 -12.22
CA ARG A 642 77.00 43.51 -12.53
C ARG A 642 75.79 42.86 -13.29
N SER A 643 74.57 43.28 -12.96
CA SER A 643 73.38 43.58 -13.83
C SER A 643 72.83 42.66 -14.96
N SER A 644 71.60 42.14 -14.73
CA SER A 644 70.31 42.37 -15.46
C SER A 644 69.97 41.86 -16.89
N ASP A 645 68.76 41.27 -16.96
CA ASP A 645 67.72 41.30 -18.04
C ASP A 645 67.96 40.52 -19.36
N GLY A 646 66.89 40.04 -20.02
CA GLY A 646 67.01 39.32 -21.31
C GLY A 646 65.88 38.35 -21.72
N ARG A 647 64.74 38.89 -22.13
CA ARG A 647 63.56 38.21 -22.74
C ARG A 647 63.80 37.25 -23.93
N ARG A 648 62.90 36.25 -24.03
CA ARG A 648 62.18 35.73 -25.24
C ARG A 648 62.89 34.90 -26.35
N SER A 649 62.20 33.78 -26.65
CA SER A 649 61.89 33.19 -27.97
C SER A 649 62.99 32.47 -28.77
N TYR A 650 62.71 31.23 -29.22
CA TYR A 650 62.10 30.98 -30.54
C TYR A 650 61.57 29.52 -30.71
N ARG A 651 60.50 29.36 -31.53
CA ARG A 651 59.92 28.16 -32.23
C ARG A 651 60.15 26.74 -31.64
N GLY A 652 59.18 25.83 -31.53
CA GLY A 652 57.74 25.84 -31.90
C GLY A 652 57.38 24.90 -33.06
N ARG A 653 56.21 24.25 -32.94
CA ARG A 653 55.47 23.47 -33.98
C ARG A 653 56.10 22.16 -34.47
N GLU A 654 55.34 21.13 -34.86
CA GLU A 654 53.93 20.71 -34.63
C GLU A 654 53.81 19.26 -35.14
N LEU A 655 52.76 18.53 -34.75
CA LEU A 655 52.12 17.43 -35.49
C LEU A 655 52.98 16.27 -36.03
N ASN A 656 52.73 15.05 -35.52
CA ASN A 656 52.05 14.08 -36.37
C ASN A 656 51.31 12.99 -35.55
N PRO A 657 49.96 12.93 -35.60
CA PRO A 657 49.25 11.69 -35.41
C PRO A 657 49.33 10.84 -36.70
N TRP A 658 49.32 9.52 -36.55
CA TRP A 658 48.87 8.60 -37.60
C TRP A 658 47.86 7.69 -36.90
N ASP A 659 46.58 7.62 -37.27
CA ASP A 659 45.99 7.36 -38.61
C ASP A 659 46.37 5.94 -39.10
N ASP A 660 45.45 5.08 -39.53
CA ASP A 660 43.98 5.09 -39.43
C ASP A 660 43.45 3.68 -39.85
N ASP A 661 42.12 3.52 -39.89
CA ASP A 661 41.39 2.62 -40.81
C ASP A 661 41.47 1.07 -40.65
N PHE A 662 40.43 0.25 -40.95
CA PHE A 662 39.05 0.50 -41.37
C PHE A 662 38.13 -0.74 -41.16
N TYR A 663 36.81 -0.50 -41.06
CA TYR A 663 35.67 -1.41 -41.30
C TYR A 663 35.62 -2.84 -40.72
N ARG A 664 34.62 -3.08 -39.84
CA ARG A 664 33.30 -3.56 -40.31
C ARG A 664 32.18 -3.28 -39.30
#